data_AF-A0A8J4TFE6-F1
#
_entry.id   AF-A0A8J4TFE6-F1
#
_cell.length_a   1.000
_cell.length_b   1.000
_cell.length_c   1.000
_cell.angle_alpha   90.00
_cell.angle_beta   90.00
_cell.angle_gamma   90.00
#
_symmetry.space_group_name_H-M   'P 1'
#
loop_
_entity.id
_entity.type
_entity.pdbx_description
1 polymer ?
#
loop_
_entity_poly.entity_id
_entity_poly.type
_entity_poly.pdbx_seq_one_letter_code
_entity_poly.pdbx_strand_id
1 'polypeptide(L)'
;MAAHSSLTALFPFQSQLESSLEDAVTQEEKENLVYQYLRKFDENEDLKIPDFQQGLEWLNTDGPLSLQRELSGKVVVLDFFTYCCINCLHILPDLHQLEQLHTVKDGLLVVGVHSAKFPNEKVLQNICSAVLRYDITHPVVNDSDAQLWHELEVSCWPTLVILGPRGNLLFSLVGEGHQERLFLFTTVALKHYRQQSLLKDHDVGQKLFKDSLPPSILSFPGKVAVDPKSKNLAIADTGHHRVLVVTSSGQVLYSVGGPESGKQDGDLSEARFNSPQGIFMKGDVVYVADTENHLIRKIDLSEGRVTTLAGVGMQGSDKVGGAMGLDQPISSPWDIVLGTAGGTKDNVLWIAMAGTHQIWALFLEDGKLPKGSEHKKGECVRFAGSGNEENRNNAYPHKAGLAQPSGLTCAPEEPWNCLFIADSESSTIRSLSLRDGAVKHVVGGERDPLNLFAFGDVDGKGVDAKLQHPLGVAWDARNSLLYVADSYNHKIKVIDPKTKQCKVLAGTGEASDMVGPSFAETSFNEPGGLCVAEGDALLYIADTNNNRIKVLDLDTKTVSMFPISVVEVDTSQRVTASAAAVVKVPKLPKSAPVLGMATLPVSAGQVVNIHLSLTLPDGTKLTKDAPSFWSLSAEGNEWLLQGHAVTGSIADLSQPLSITCAIPPRPQTPDPTLTISAWVYCCLSEGGACMMKAVSFVQPLHVDSTCKEGTVAVMLAHIF
;
A
#
# COMPACT_ATOMS: atom_id res chain seq x y z
N MET A 1 -48.52 -9.02 10.57
CA MET A 1 -47.51 -7.97 10.35
C MET A 1 -47.19 -7.40 11.71
N ALA A 2 -46.12 -7.90 12.35
CA ALA A 2 -45.64 -7.27 13.58
C ALA A 2 -45.14 -5.87 13.22
N ALA A 3 -45.50 -4.87 14.01
CA ALA A 3 -44.97 -3.52 13.83
C ALA A 3 -43.48 -3.58 14.20
N HIS A 4 -42.60 -3.59 13.20
CA HIS A 4 -41.16 -3.51 13.43
C HIS A 4 -40.79 -2.07 13.76
N SER A 5 -39.89 -1.88 14.73
CA SER A 5 -39.46 -0.57 15.22
C SER A 5 -38.29 -0.03 14.39
N SER A 6 -38.38 1.23 13.93
CA SER A 6 -37.28 1.94 13.27
C SER A 6 -36.44 2.76 14.25
N LEU A 7 -35.29 3.28 13.79
CA LEU A 7 -34.40 4.09 14.62
C LEU A 7 -35.07 5.37 15.17
N THR A 8 -36.13 5.87 14.51
CA THR A 8 -36.87 7.05 14.98
C THR A 8 -37.54 6.82 16.33
N ALA A 9 -37.83 5.57 16.70
CA ALA A 9 -38.39 5.24 18.01
C ALA A 9 -37.39 5.45 19.17
N LEU A 10 -36.08 5.39 18.90
CA LEU A 10 -35.03 5.68 19.90
C LEU A 10 -34.87 7.17 20.18
N PHE A 11 -35.04 8.00 19.14
CA PHE A 11 -34.58 9.39 19.13
C PHE A 11 -35.02 10.21 20.37
N PRO A 12 -36.30 10.22 20.78
CA PRO A 12 -36.73 11.00 21.95
C PRO A 12 -36.07 10.58 23.26
N PHE A 13 -35.76 9.28 23.41
CA PHE A 13 -35.19 8.73 24.63
C PHE A 13 -33.67 8.87 24.65
N GLN A 14 -33.01 8.56 23.53
CA GLN A 14 -31.56 8.64 23.43
C GLN A 14 -31.08 10.10 23.48
N SER A 15 -31.77 11.05 22.83
CA SER A 15 -31.37 12.47 22.90
C SER A 15 -31.45 13.06 24.32
N GLN A 16 -32.39 12.57 25.15
CA GLN A 16 -32.45 12.97 26.57
C GLN A 16 -31.27 12.43 27.37
N LEU A 17 -30.89 11.17 27.10
CA LEU A 17 -29.71 10.56 27.69
C LEU A 17 -28.45 11.32 27.26
N GLU A 18 -28.30 11.62 25.98
CA GLU A 18 -27.14 12.35 25.44
C GLU A 18 -26.98 13.73 26.07
N SER A 19 -28.06 14.51 26.16
CA SER A 19 -28.05 15.80 26.87
C SER A 19 -27.64 15.65 28.33
N SER A 20 -28.13 14.62 29.03
CA SER A 20 -27.73 14.37 30.42
C SER A 20 -26.27 13.95 30.55
N LEU A 21 -25.72 13.26 29.54
CA LEU A 21 -24.33 12.83 29.53
C LEU A 21 -23.35 13.96 29.20
N GLU A 22 -23.79 15.04 28.55
CA GLU A 22 -22.99 16.26 28.36
C GLU A 22 -22.77 17.00 29.68
N ASP A 23 -23.76 16.97 30.57
CA ASP A 23 -23.68 17.60 31.90
C ASP A 23 -22.92 16.76 32.93
N ALA A 24 -22.70 15.46 32.66
CA ALA A 24 -22.04 14.53 33.57
C ALA A 24 -20.51 14.72 33.58
N VAL A 25 -19.94 14.92 34.77
CA VAL A 25 -18.52 15.25 34.93
C VAL A 25 -17.67 14.00 35.14
N THR A 26 -18.21 13.01 35.84
CA THR A 26 -17.47 11.78 36.18
C THR A 26 -17.91 10.59 35.33
N GLN A 27 -16.99 9.64 35.13
CA GLN A 27 -17.29 8.40 34.42
C GLN A 27 -18.39 7.58 35.12
N GLU A 28 -18.41 7.58 36.46
CA GLU A 28 -19.42 6.86 37.24
C GLU A 28 -20.82 7.45 37.06
N GLU A 29 -20.95 8.79 37.00
CA GLU A 29 -22.21 9.45 36.68
C GLU A 29 -22.69 9.06 35.27
N LYS A 30 -21.79 9.08 34.27
CA LYS A 30 -22.10 8.67 32.90
C LYS A 30 -22.60 7.23 32.84
N GLU A 31 -21.91 6.29 33.50
CA GLU A 31 -22.33 4.88 33.56
C GLU A 31 -23.69 4.73 34.24
N ASN A 32 -23.95 5.45 35.33
CA ASN A 32 -25.21 5.38 36.05
C ASN A 32 -26.39 5.91 35.22
N LEU A 33 -26.19 6.99 34.45
CA LEU A 33 -27.20 7.52 33.53
C LEU A 33 -27.57 6.50 32.45
N VAL A 34 -26.57 5.88 31.81
CA VAL A 34 -26.81 4.85 30.79
C VAL A 34 -27.49 3.63 31.41
N TYR A 35 -27.11 3.24 32.63
CA TYR A 35 -27.75 2.13 33.33
C TYR A 35 -29.22 2.41 33.66
N GLN A 36 -29.55 3.64 34.10
CA GLN A 36 -30.93 4.06 34.35
C GLN A 36 -31.75 4.08 33.06
N TYR A 37 -31.16 4.55 31.96
CA TYR A 37 -31.76 4.49 30.63
C TYR A 37 -32.11 3.04 30.26
N LEU A 38 -31.14 2.12 30.34
CA LEU A 38 -31.36 0.71 30.00
C LEU A 38 -32.45 0.08 30.87
N ARG A 39 -32.45 0.34 32.19
CA ARG A 39 -33.51 -0.19 33.07
C ARG A 39 -34.91 0.26 32.68
N LYS A 40 -35.06 1.52 32.26
CA LYS A 40 -36.35 2.08 31.84
C LYS A 40 -36.76 1.60 30.44
N PHE A 41 -35.79 1.42 29.56
CA PHE A 41 -36.02 1.16 28.14
C PHE A 41 -36.16 -0.34 27.82
N ASP A 42 -35.42 -1.20 28.53
CA ASP A 42 -35.44 -2.67 28.36
C ASP A 42 -36.76 -3.32 28.81
N GLU A 43 -37.55 -2.63 29.64
CA GLU A 43 -38.92 -3.02 30.02
C GLU A 43 -39.92 -2.92 28.84
N ASN A 44 -39.56 -2.22 27.76
CA ASN A 44 -40.39 -2.07 26.58
C ASN A 44 -40.07 -3.16 25.54
N GLU A 45 -40.87 -4.23 25.49
CA GLU A 45 -40.66 -5.37 24.59
C GLU A 45 -40.93 -5.07 23.10
N ASP A 46 -41.45 -3.89 22.77
CA ASP A 46 -41.94 -3.54 21.42
C ASP A 46 -40.85 -3.13 20.42
N LEU A 47 -39.59 -2.96 20.86
CA LEU A 47 -38.52 -2.42 20.03
C LEU A 47 -37.59 -3.48 19.44
N LYS A 48 -38.17 -4.51 18.83
CA LYS A 48 -37.41 -5.55 18.11
C LYS A 48 -37.21 -5.17 16.66
N ILE A 49 -35.98 -5.31 16.20
CA ILE A 49 -35.65 -5.12 14.79
C ILE A 49 -35.95 -6.40 13.98
N PRO A 50 -36.16 -6.28 12.66
CA PRO A 50 -36.24 -7.44 11.77
C PRO A 50 -34.93 -8.24 11.79
N ASP A 51 -35.04 -9.54 11.50
CA ASP A 51 -33.87 -10.41 11.33
C ASP A 51 -33.26 -10.23 9.94
N PHE A 52 -32.03 -10.71 9.74
CA PHE A 52 -31.38 -10.66 8.42
C PHE A 52 -32.20 -11.43 7.37
N GLN A 53 -32.27 -10.89 6.16
CA GLN A 53 -32.96 -11.55 5.06
C GLN A 53 -32.33 -12.93 4.78
N GLN A 54 -33.19 -13.91 4.47
CA GLN A 54 -32.71 -15.24 4.09
C GLN A 54 -32.00 -15.21 2.73
N GLY A 55 -30.90 -15.95 2.61
CA GLY A 55 -30.16 -16.10 1.36
C GLY A 55 -29.11 -15.03 1.09
N LEU A 56 -28.90 -14.08 2.02
CA LEU A 56 -27.77 -13.16 1.95
C LEU A 56 -26.44 -13.91 2.08
N GLU A 57 -25.43 -13.38 1.41
CA GLU A 57 -24.06 -13.89 1.44
C GLU A 57 -23.33 -13.33 2.66
N TRP A 58 -22.52 -14.16 3.30
CA TRP A 58 -21.80 -13.82 4.53
C TRP A 58 -20.31 -14.09 4.41
N LEU A 59 -19.52 -13.26 5.08
CA LEU A 59 -18.07 -13.34 5.20
C LEU A 59 -17.68 -13.44 6.68
N ASN A 60 -16.49 -13.99 6.93
CA ASN A 60 -15.92 -14.19 8.27
C ASN A 60 -16.78 -15.06 9.22
N THR A 61 -17.64 -15.93 8.67
CA THR A 61 -18.47 -16.87 9.44
C THR A 61 -18.68 -18.18 8.67
N ASP A 62 -18.96 -19.26 9.39
CA ASP A 62 -19.25 -20.59 8.83
C ASP A 62 -20.61 -20.65 8.10
N GLY A 63 -21.52 -19.72 8.37
CA GLY A 63 -22.82 -19.66 7.73
C GLY A 63 -23.64 -18.42 8.11
N PRO A 64 -24.87 -18.28 7.59
CA PRO A 64 -25.71 -17.11 7.86
C PRO A 64 -26.06 -16.99 9.34
N LEU A 65 -25.92 -15.78 9.90
CA LEU A 65 -26.29 -15.48 11.29
C LEU A 65 -27.73 -14.97 11.39
N SER A 66 -28.38 -15.23 12.52
CA SER A 66 -29.72 -14.71 12.84
C SER A 66 -29.77 -14.14 14.26
N LEU A 67 -30.45 -13.00 14.40
CA LEU A 67 -30.69 -12.32 15.68
C LEU A 67 -31.44 -13.20 16.69
N GLN A 68 -32.30 -14.09 16.18
CA GLN A 68 -33.17 -14.95 16.99
C GLN A 68 -32.52 -16.29 17.35
N ARG A 69 -31.46 -16.68 16.64
CA ARG A 69 -30.79 -17.98 16.80
C ARG A 69 -29.35 -17.78 17.25
N GLU A 70 -28.43 -17.64 16.31
CA GLU A 70 -26.98 -17.62 16.56
C GLU A 70 -26.57 -16.45 17.46
N LEU A 71 -27.24 -15.30 17.34
CA LEU A 71 -26.94 -14.09 18.12
C LEU A 71 -27.80 -13.94 19.38
N SER A 72 -28.73 -14.87 19.62
CA SER A 72 -29.60 -14.83 20.80
C SER A 72 -28.77 -14.95 22.08
N GLY A 73 -28.89 -13.97 22.98
CA GLY A 73 -28.09 -13.90 24.20
C GLY A 73 -26.78 -13.13 24.06
N LYS A 74 -26.61 -12.31 23.01
CA LYS A 74 -25.46 -11.42 22.81
C LYS A 74 -25.91 -9.97 22.70
N VAL A 75 -25.09 -9.05 23.21
CA VAL A 75 -25.14 -7.65 22.76
C VAL A 75 -24.53 -7.63 21.36
N VAL A 76 -25.23 -7.03 20.39
CA VAL A 76 -24.79 -6.99 18.99
C VAL A 76 -24.61 -5.55 18.57
N VAL A 77 -23.49 -5.23 17.93
CA VAL A 77 -23.27 -3.95 17.26
C VAL A 77 -23.39 -4.18 15.77
N LEU A 78 -24.44 -3.67 15.15
CA LEU A 78 -24.56 -3.63 13.70
C LEU A 78 -23.82 -2.40 13.18
N ASP A 79 -22.89 -2.59 12.27
CA ASP A 79 -22.21 -1.52 11.57
C ASP A 79 -22.76 -1.39 10.14
N PHE A 80 -23.59 -0.38 9.89
CA PHE A 80 -24.08 -0.07 8.55
C PHE A 80 -23.02 0.72 7.79
N PHE A 81 -22.23 0.02 6.99
CA PHE A 81 -21.05 0.57 6.32
C PHE A 81 -20.99 0.22 4.83
N THR A 82 -20.13 0.92 4.11
CA THR A 82 -19.72 0.61 2.73
C THR A 82 -18.23 0.92 2.61
N TYR A 83 -17.47 0.11 1.86
CA TYR A 83 -16.01 0.18 1.91
C TYR A 83 -15.39 1.33 1.10
N CYS A 84 -16.16 2.00 0.23
CA CYS A 84 -15.69 3.20 -0.46
C CYS A 84 -15.54 4.40 0.49
N CYS A 85 -16.40 4.50 1.51
CA CYS A 85 -16.58 5.71 2.30
C CYS A 85 -15.49 5.86 3.36
N ILE A 86 -14.73 6.95 3.30
CA ILE A 86 -13.65 7.23 4.26
C ILE A 86 -14.14 7.32 5.71
N ASN A 87 -15.36 7.83 5.93
CA ASN A 87 -15.96 7.91 7.27
C ASN A 87 -16.21 6.51 7.86
N CYS A 88 -16.52 5.52 7.01
CA CYS A 88 -16.66 4.12 7.44
C CYS A 88 -15.31 3.51 7.80
N LEU A 89 -14.26 3.83 7.04
CA LEU A 89 -12.92 3.32 7.31
C LEU A 89 -12.39 3.84 8.66
N HIS A 90 -12.67 5.10 9.01
CA HIS A 90 -12.22 5.71 10.26
C HIS A 90 -12.81 5.07 11.54
N ILE A 91 -13.94 4.37 11.46
CA ILE A 91 -14.52 3.68 12.63
C ILE A 91 -14.01 2.25 12.81
N LEU A 92 -13.37 1.65 11.79
CA LEU A 92 -12.85 0.28 11.87
C LEU A 92 -11.83 0.09 13.01
N PRO A 93 -10.89 1.03 13.28
CA PRO A 93 -10.01 0.93 14.45
C PRO A 93 -10.77 0.88 15.79
N ASP A 94 -11.86 1.65 15.91
CA ASP A 94 -12.70 1.66 17.12
C ASP A 94 -13.40 0.30 17.31
N LEU A 95 -13.90 -0.28 16.21
CA LEU A 95 -14.53 -1.61 16.22
C LEU A 95 -13.52 -2.72 16.54
N HIS A 96 -12.32 -2.68 15.95
CA HIS A 96 -11.24 -3.62 16.26
C HIS A 96 -10.84 -3.57 17.74
N GLN A 97 -10.73 -2.36 18.30
CA GLN A 97 -10.42 -2.22 19.72
C GLN A 97 -11.56 -2.75 20.61
N LEU A 98 -12.81 -2.54 20.21
CA LEU A 98 -13.98 -3.06 20.92
C LEU A 98 -14.00 -4.59 20.92
N GLU A 99 -13.71 -5.23 19.80
CA GLU A 99 -13.61 -6.70 19.66
C GLU A 99 -12.48 -7.30 20.49
N GLN A 100 -11.35 -6.61 20.58
CA GLN A 100 -10.24 -7.02 21.45
C GLN A 100 -10.60 -6.93 22.94
N LEU A 101 -11.43 -5.94 23.32
CA LEU A 101 -11.85 -5.73 24.70
C LEU A 101 -12.97 -6.70 25.13
N HIS A 102 -13.87 -7.05 24.21
CA HIS A 102 -15.06 -7.85 24.47
C HIS A 102 -15.21 -8.92 23.40
N THR A 103 -14.90 -10.16 23.77
CA THR A 103 -14.99 -11.30 22.88
C THR A 103 -16.43 -11.80 22.74
N VAL A 104 -16.66 -12.67 21.75
CA VAL A 104 -17.93 -13.41 21.61
C VAL A 104 -18.34 -14.09 22.90
N LYS A 105 -17.39 -14.65 23.66
CA LYS A 105 -17.66 -15.33 24.94
C LYS A 105 -18.08 -14.38 26.04
N ASP A 106 -17.61 -13.13 26.01
CA ASP A 106 -18.02 -12.09 26.96
C ASP A 106 -19.47 -11.63 26.73
N GLY A 107 -20.00 -11.94 25.54
CA GLY A 107 -21.38 -11.67 25.14
C GLY A 107 -21.53 -10.56 24.11
N LEU A 108 -20.45 -10.10 23.46
CA LEU A 108 -20.50 -9.06 22.42
C LEU A 108 -20.16 -9.64 21.04
N LEU A 109 -20.85 -9.17 20.00
CA LEU A 109 -20.47 -9.41 18.61
C LEU A 109 -20.70 -8.16 17.76
N VAL A 110 -19.71 -7.79 16.95
CA VAL A 110 -19.88 -6.80 15.87
C VAL A 110 -20.30 -7.53 14.60
N VAL A 111 -21.24 -6.98 13.85
CA VAL A 111 -21.65 -7.47 12.53
C VAL A 111 -21.65 -6.30 11.55
N GLY A 112 -20.78 -6.37 10.55
CA GLY A 112 -20.77 -5.43 9.44
C GLY A 112 -21.94 -5.69 8.50
N VAL A 113 -22.91 -4.79 8.47
CA VAL A 113 -24.04 -4.81 7.52
C VAL A 113 -23.65 -3.97 6.31
N HIS A 114 -22.93 -4.62 5.37
CA HIS A 114 -22.42 -3.94 4.18
C HIS A 114 -23.59 -3.52 3.28
N SER A 115 -23.85 -2.21 3.25
CA SER A 115 -24.96 -1.57 2.54
C SER A 115 -24.39 -0.68 1.43
N ALA A 116 -24.23 -1.26 0.24
CA ALA A 116 -23.47 -0.68 -0.87
C ALA A 116 -23.97 0.70 -1.33
N LYS A 117 -23.06 1.65 -1.53
CA LYS A 117 -23.34 2.92 -2.21
C LYS A 117 -23.28 2.77 -3.74
N PHE A 118 -22.25 2.08 -4.23
CA PHE A 118 -21.96 1.89 -5.65
C PHE A 118 -22.34 0.48 -6.13
N PRO A 119 -22.69 0.32 -7.43
CA PRO A 119 -23.01 -1.00 -8.00
C PRO A 119 -21.88 -2.02 -7.85
N ASN A 120 -20.62 -1.60 -7.98
CA ASN A 120 -19.45 -2.47 -7.84
C ASN A 120 -19.35 -3.13 -6.46
N GLU A 121 -19.76 -2.41 -5.40
CA GLU A 121 -19.67 -2.88 -4.02
C GLU A 121 -20.72 -3.94 -3.69
N LYS A 122 -21.75 -4.12 -4.55
CA LYS A 122 -22.75 -5.19 -4.38
C LYS A 122 -22.19 -6.58 -4.66
N VAL A 123 -21.06 -6.67 -5.35
CA VAL A 123 -20.43 -7.93 -5.75
C VAL A 123 -19.63 -8.50 -4.57
N LEU A 124 -20.01 -9.68 -4.09
CA LEU A 124 -19.39 -10.31 -2.91
C LEU A 124 -17.86 -10.38 -2.99
N GLN A 125 -17.31 -10.75 -4.15
CA GLN A 125 -15.86 -10.89 -4.32
C GLN A 125 -15.10 -9.58 -4.08
N ASN A 126 -15.70 -8.43 -4.39
CA ASN A 126 -15.09 -7.12 -4.15
C ASN A 126 -15.16 -6.74 -2.66
N ILE A 127 -16.26 -7.11 -1.97
CA ILE A 127 -16.38 -7.00 -0.51
C ILE A 127 -15.34 -7.91 0.15
N CYS A 128 -15.13 -9.14 -0.34
CA CYS A 128 -14.07 -10.02 0.16
C CYS A 128 -12.70 -9.33 0.09
N SER A 129 -12.38 -8.71 -1.05
CA SER A 129 -11.14 -7.94 -1.21
C SER A 129 -11.07 -6.75 -0.25
N ALA A 130 -12.18 -6.04 -0.01
CA ALA A 130 -12.23 -4.96 0.98
C ALA A 130 -12.02 -5.44 2.43
N VAL A 131 -12.67 -6.53 2.82
CA VAL A 131 -12.49 -7.17 4.14
C VAL A 131 -11.03 -7.52 4.39
N LEU A 132 -10.32 -8.02 3.38
CA LEU A 132 -8.88 -8.28 3.46
C LEU A 132 -8.04 -7.01 3.51
N ARG A 133 -8.36 -6.02 2.67
CA ARG A 133 -7.62 -4.74 2.60
C ARG A 133 -7.63 -3.98 3.92
N TYR A 134 -8.77 -3.97 4.60
CA TYR A 134 -8.98 -3.22 5.82
C TYR A 134 -8.89 -4.08 7.09
N ASP A 135 -8.42 -5.33 6.95
CA ASP A 135 -8.28 -6.33 8.01
C ASP A 135 -9.54 -6.50 8.89
N ILE A 136 -10.73 -6.45 8.29
CA ILE A 136 -11.99 -6.64 9.01
C ILE A 136 -12.07 -8.10 9.47
N THR A 137 -12.11 -8.32 10.79
CA THR A 137 -12.13 -9.68 11.37
C THR A 137 -13.49 -10.11 11.95
N HIS A 138 -14.46 -9.20 12.06
CA HIS A 138 -15.83 -9.54 12.42
C HIS A 138 -16.65 -10.09 11.24
N PRO A 139 -17.78 -10.78 11.51
CA PRO A 139 -18.74 -11.20 10.49
C PRO A 139 -19.25 -10.02 9.66
N VAL A 140 -19.36 -10.21 8.34
CA VAL A 140 -19.91 -9.23 7.41
C VAL A 140 -21.01 -9.87 6.57
N VAL A 141 -22.15 -9.22 6.46
CA VAL A 141 -23.24 -9.62 5.56
C VAL A 141 -23.33 -8.66 4.38
N ASN A 142 -23.47 -9.20 3.17
CA ASN A 142 -23.72 -8.43 1.97
C ASN A 142 -25.22 -8.09 1.83
N ASP A 143 -25.68 -7.02 2.46
CA ASP A 143 -27.03 -6.47 2.25
C ASP A 143 -27.05 -5.56 1.01
N SER A 144 -26.83 -6.18 -0.15
CA SER A 144 -26.62 -5.46 -1.42
C SER A 144 -27.81 -4.60 -1.88
N ASP A 145 -29.02 -4.92 -1.41
CA ASP A 145 -30.24 -4.15 -1.67
C ASP A 145 -30.61 -3.21 -0.53
N ALA A 146 -29.76 -3.12 0.50
CA ALA A 146 -29.91 -2.24 1.66
C ALA A 146 -31.28 -2.43 2.34
N GLN A 147 -31.78 -3.66 2.44
CA GLN A 147 -33.12 -3.92 2.99
C GLN A 147 -33.16 -3.57 4.47
N LEU A 148 -32.20 -4.05 5.26
CA LEU A 148 -32.18 -3.79 6.69
C LEU A 148 -31.91 -2.31 6.98
N TRP A 149 -31.08 -1.67 6.15
CA TRP A 149 -30.88 -0.23 6.14
C TRP A 149 -32.20 0.54 5.95
N HIS A 150 -33.01 0.15 4.96
CA HIS A 150 -34.29 0.80 4.67
C HIS A 150 -35.35 0.53 5.74
N GLU A 151 -35.43 -0.70 6.27
CA GLU A 151 -36.38 -1.07 7.33
C GLU A 151 -36.10 -0.30 8.64
N LEU A 152 -34.83 -0.02 8.93
CA LEU A 152 -34.43 0.77 10.10
C LEU A 152 -34.39 2.27 9.85
N GLU A 153 -34.66 2.73 8.62
CA GLU A 153 -34.59 4.13 8.22
C GLU A 153 -33.20 4.75 8.45
N VAL A 154 -32.14 3.97 8.22
CA VAL A 154 -30.76 4.48 8.26
C VAL A 154 -30.56 5.51 7.15
N SER A 155 -29.79 6.56 7.42
CA SER A 155 -29.64 7.69 6.50
C SER A 155 -28.19 8.23 6.38
N CYS A 156 -27.21 7.56 6.98
CA CYS A 156 -25.83 8.03 7.01
C CYS A 156 -24.85 6.86 7.13
N TRP A 157 -23.75 6.94 6.38
CA TRP A 157 -22.62 6.03 6.49
C TRP A 157 -21.49 6.66 7.33
N PRO A 158 -20.94 5.98 8.34
CA PRO A 158 -21.47 4.75 8.96
C PRO A 158 -22.64 5.07 9.91
N THR A 159 -23.42 4.04 10.27
CA THR A 159 -24.33 4.09 11.42
C THR A 159 -24.15 2.83 12.26
N LEU A 160 -23.83 2.99 13.54
CA LEU A 160 -23.74 1.88 14.49
C LEU A 160 -25.06 1.71 15.23
N VAL A 161 -25.59 0.49 15.25
CA VAL A 161 -26.82 0.15 15.99
C VAL A 161 -26.51 -0.90 17.04
N ILE A 162 -26.73 -0.57 18.31
CA ILE A 162 -26.46 -1.46 19.43
C ILE A 162 -27.76 -2.15 19.84
N LEU A 163 -27.72 -3.48 19.90
CA LEU A 163 -28.85 -4.36 20.21
C LEU A 163 -28.60 -5.15 21.50
N GLY A 164 -29.68 -5.44 22.22
CA GLY A 164 -29.67 -6.34 23.38
C GLY A 164 -29.79 -7.83 23.00
N PRO A 165 -29.72 -8.73 23.99
CA PRO A 165 -29.70 -10.19 23.81
C PRO A 165 -30.94 -10.79 23.16
N ARG A 166 -32.02 -10.01 23.01
CA ARG A 166 -33.28 -10.43 22.37
C ARG A 166 -33.46 -9.83 20.98
N GLY A 167 -32.45 -9.17 20.42
CA GLY A 167 -32.56 -8.38 19.19
C GLY A 167 -33.34 -7.08 19.37
N ASN A 168 -33.41 -6.59 20.61
CA ASN A 168 -34.08 -5.34 20.96
C ASN A 168 -33.13 -4.16 20.79
N LEU A 169 -33.62 -3.10 20.16
CA LEU A 169 -32.88 -1.88 19.84
C LEU A 169 -32.55 -1.09 21.12
N LEU A 170 -31.28 -0.72 21.33
CA LEU A 170 -30.83 0.01 22.53
C LEU A 170 -30.35 1.43 22.22
N PHE A 171 -29.46 1.55 21.23
CA PHE A 171 -28.79 2.80 20.87
C PHE A 171 -28.49 2.86 19.38
N SER A 172 -28.38 4.07 18.84
CA SER A 172 -27.85 4.33 17.48
C SER A 172 -26.81 5.45 17.51
N LEU A 173 -25.64 5.25 16.93
CA LEU A 173 -24.59 6.26 16.76
C LEU A 173 -24.44 6.55 15.27
N VAL A 174 -24.65 7.81 14.87
CA VAL A 174 -24.68 8.21 13.46
C VAL A 174 -23.39 8.95 13.10
N GLY A 175 -22.69 8.47 12.08
CA GLY A 175 -21.41 9.01 11.62
C GLY A 175 -20.20 8.48 12.38
N GLU A 176 -19.05 9.10 12.14
CA GLU A 176 -17.75 8.76 12.73
C GLU A 176 -17.48 9.50 14.06
N GLY A 177 -16.41 9.09 14.78
CA GLY A 177 -15.88 9.84 15.93
C GLY A 177 -16.61 9.61 17.27
N HIS A 178 -17.39 8.53 17.39
CA HIS A 178 -18.20 8.21 18.58
C HIS A 178 -17.57 7.16 19.50
N GLN A 179 -16.25 6.94 19.45
CA GLN A 179 -15.53 5.92 20.21
C GLN A 179 -15.92 5.91 21.71
N GLU A 180 -15.88 7.05 22.39
CA GLU A 180 -16.23 7.14 23.83
C GLU A 180 -17.66 6.63 24.10
N ARG A 181 -18.61 7.02 23.24
CA ARG A 181 -20.02 6.61 23.35
C ARG A 181 -20.19 5.12 23.06
N LEU A 182 -19.55 4.61 22.01
CA LEU A 182 -19.59 3.20 21.63
C LEU A 182 -19.13 2.32 22.79
N PHE A 183 -17.98 2.63 23.39
CA PHE A 183 -17.42 1.88 24.51
C PHE A 183 -18.29 1.99 25.77
N LEU A 184 -18.76 3.20 26.10
CA LEU A 184 -19.65 3.41 27.25
C LEU A 184 -20.94 2.59 27.12
N PHE A 185 -21.63 2.69 25.98
CA PHE A 185 -22.92 2.06 25.77
C PHE A 185 -22.82 0.54 25.75
N THR A 186 -21.83 -0.01 25.06
CA THR A 186 -21.60 -1.47 24.99
C THR A 186 -21.19 -2.04 26.35
N THR A 187 -20.25 -1.39 27.05
CA THR A 187 -19.78 -1.86 28.38
C THR A 187 -20.94 -1.88 29.38
N VAL A 188 -21.74 -0.81 29.43
CA VAL A 188 -22.88 -0.73 30.36
C VAL A 188 -23.99 -1.71 29.97
N ALA A 189 -24.25 -1.92 28.67
CA ALA A 189 -25.21 -2.92 28.19
C ALA A 189 -24.78 -4.34 28.61
N LEU A 190 -23.51 -4.71 28.42
CA LEU A 190 -22.99 -6.00 28.86
C LEU A 190 -23.14 -6.18 30.37
N LYS A 191 -22.81 -5.15 31.17
CA LYS A 191 -22.97 -5.17 32.63
C LYS A 191 -24.43 -5.38 33.05
N HIS A 192 -25.36 -4.65 32.44
CA HIS A 192 -26.80 -4.75 32.70
C HIS A 192 -27.35 -6.15 32.39
N TYR A 193 -27.07 -6.69 31.20
CA TYR A 193 -27.59 -8.00 30.80
C TYR A 193 -26.90 -9.18 31.48
N ARG A 194 -25.64 -9.01 31.93
CA ARG A 194 -24.97 -10.00 32.78
C ARG A 194 -25.64 -10.13 34.15
N GLN A 195 -26.05 -9.01 34.76
CA GLN A 195 -26.80 -9.04 36.03
C GLN A 195 -28.16 -9.72 35.90
N GLN A 196 -28.78 -9.64 34.73
CA GLN A 196 -30.04 -10.34 34.44
C GLN A 196 -29.86 -11.79 33.99
N SER A 197 -28.62 -12.29 33.87
CA SER A 197 -28.31 -13.64 33.35
C SER A 197 -28.89 -13.91 31.94
N LEU A 198 -28.93 -12.88 31.09
CA LEU A 198 -29.43 -12.98 29.71
C LEU A 198 -28.33 -13.16 28.67
N LEU A 199 -27.06 -12.99 29.05
CA LEU A 199 -25.92 -13.22 28.17
C LEU A 199 -25.55 -14.70 28.13
N LYS A 200 -25.25 -15.21 26.93
CA LYS A 200 -24.76 -16.57 26.69
C LYS A 200 -23.30 -16.52 26.22
N ASP A 201 -22.55 -17.57 26.50
CA ASP A 201 -21.10 -17.70 26.19
C ASP A 201 -20.82 -18.58 24.96
N HIS A 202 -21.85 -19.04 24.24
CA HIS A 202 -21.69 -19.90 23.07
C HIS A 202 -20.94 -19.20 21.93
N ASP A 203 -20.25 -20.01 21.12
CA ASP A 203 -19.55 -19.55 19.91
C ASP A 203 -20.52 -19.30 18.75
N VAL A 204 -20.16 -18.40 17.85
CA VAL A 204 -20.94 -18.02 16.66
C VAL A 204 -20.28 -18.48 15.34
N GLY A 205 -19.22 -19.29 15.40
CA GLY A 205 -18.61 -19.91 14.21
C GLY A 205 -17.92 -18.88 13.32
N GLN A 206 -17.00 -18.09 13.88
CA GLN A 206 -16.19 -17.15 13.11
C GLN A 206 -15.10 -17.90 12.34
N LYS A 207 -14.99 -17.60 11.05
CA LYS A 207 -13.98 -18.19 10.17
C LYS A 207 -13.42 -17.14 9.22
N LEU A 208 -12.23 -16.66 9.53
CA LEU A 208 -11.61 -15.56 8.79
C LEU A 208 -11.25 -15.98 7.37
N PHE A 209 -11.61 -15.15 6.40
CA PHE A 209 -11.30 -15.43 5.00
C PHE A 209 -9.79 -15.39 4.71
N LYS A 210 -9.05 -14.52 5.40
CA LYS A 210 -7.59 -14.33 5.22
C LYS A 210 -6.77 -15.59 5.44
N ASP A 211 -7.22 -16.46 6.36
CA ASP A 211 -6.51 -17.69 6.72
C ASP A 211 -6.47 -18.73 5.59
N SER A 212 -7.29 -18.52 4.55
CA SER A 212 -7.39 -19.42 3.40
C SER A 212 -6.54 -19.02 2.19
N LEU A 213 -5.88 -17.86 2.22
CA LEU A 213 -5.21 -17.29 1.05
C LEU A 213 -3.70 -17.59 1.03
N PRO A 214 -3.13 -17.91 -0.14
CA PRO A 214 -1.69 -18.08 -0.27
C PRO A 214 -0.99 -16.71 -0.19
N PRO A 215 0.26 -16.67 0.32
CA PRO A 215 1.06 -15.45 0.30
C PRO A 215 1.41 -15.05 -1.13
N SER A 216 1.41 -13.74 -1.41
CA SER A 216 1.78 -13.14 -2.70
C SER A 216 2.91 -12.13 -2.52
N ILE A 217 3.60 -11.78 -3.61
CA ILE A 217 4.69 -10.76 -3.55
C ILE A 217 4.12 -9.39 -3.21
N LEU A 218 3.03 -8.98 -3.86
CA LEU A 218 2.27 -7.78 -3.52
C LEU A 218 0.97 -8.19 -2.82
N SER A 219 0.47 -7.33 -1.96
CA SER A 219 -0.85 -7.42 -1.33
C SER A 219 -1.52 -6.05 -1.46
N PHE A 220 -2.56 -5.98 -2.28
CA PHE A 220 -3.36 -4.81 -2.56
C PHE A 220 -2.54 -3.53 -2.83
N PRO A 221 -1.66 -3.50 -3.83
CA PRO A 221 -0.85 -2.32 -4.11
C PRO A 221 -1.76 -1.14 -4.45
N GLY A 222 -1.70 -0.07 -3.65
CA GLY A 222 -2.59 1.08 -3.78
C GLY A 222 -2.12 2.09 -4.84
N LYS A 223 -0.81 2.38 -4.88
CA LYS A 223 -0.21 3.38 -5.78
C LYS A 223 1.15 2.92 -6.31
N VAL A 224 1.53 3.51 -7.44
CA VAL A 224 2.83 3.31 -8.08
C VAL A 224 3.36 4.66 -8.58
N ALA A 225 4.67 4.89 -8.43
CA ALA A 225 5.37 6.05 -8.97
C ALA A 225 6.61 5.61 -9.73
N VAL A 226 7.02 6.39 -10.73
CA VAL A 226 8.21 6.15 -11.55
C VAL A 226 9.15 7.34 -11.41
N ASP A 227 10.43 7.09 -11.11
CA ASP A 227 11.45 8.12 -11.17
C ASP A 227 11.77 8.48 -12.63
N PRO A 228 11.68 9.76 -13.04
CA PRO A 228 11.86 10.14 -14.44
C PRO A 228 13.27 9.91 -14.99
N LYS A 229 14.30 9.83 -14.14
CA LYS A 229 15.70 9.68 -14.56
C LYS A 229 16.16 8.23 -14.62
N SER A 230 16.04 7.52 -13.51
CA SER A 230 16.48 6.14 -13.36
C SER A 230 15.48 5.12 -13.92
N LYS A 231 14.21 5.53 -14.07
CA LYS A 231 13.09 4.65 -14.42
C LYS A 231 12.83 3.55 -13.39
N ASN A 232 13.38 3.69 -12.18
CA ASN A 232 13.01 2.85 -11.05
C ASN A 232 11.59 3.19 -10.61
N LEU A 233 10.88 2.19 -10.08
CA LEU A 233 9.53 2.34 -9.57
C LEU A 233 9.53 2.29 -8.06
N ALA A 234 8.66 3.09 -7.44
CA ALA A 234 8.26 2.93 -6.07
C ALA A 234 6.80 2.46 -6.03
N ILE A 235 6.53 1.38 -5.29
CA ILE A 235 5.21 0.76 -5.18
C ILE A 235 4.80 0.81 -3.71
N ALA A 236 3.63 1.38 -3.45
CA ALA A 236 2.98 1.28 -2.15
C ALA A 236 2.27 -0.07 -2.07
N ASP A 237 2.90 -1.03 -1.41
CA ASP A 237 2.40 -2.39 -1.20
C ASP A 237 1.51 -2.39 0.06
N THR A 238 0.33 -1.79 -0.08
CA THR A 238 -0.54 -1.33 1.01
C THR A 238 -0.90 -2.44 2.00
N GLY A 239 -1.32 -3.60 1.49
CA GLY A 239 -1.74 -4.74 2.30
C GLY A 239 -0.59 -5.48 3.00
N HIS A 240 0.67 -5.18 2.65
CA HIS A 240 1.85 -5.60 3.41
C HIS A 240 2.44 -4.47 4.26
N HIS A 241 1.76 -3.32 4.32
CA HIS A 241 2.17 -2.13 5.06
C HIS A 241 3.63 -1.71 4.79
N ARG A 242 4.03 -1.73 3.51
CA ARG A 242 5.40 -1.46 3.09
C ARG A 242 5.50 -0.70 1.77
N VAL A 243 6.70 -0.22 1.48
CA VAL A 243 7.08 0.37 0.19
C VAL A 243 8.17 -0.48 -0.45
N LEU A 244 7.96 -0.84 -1.72
CA LEU A 244 8.96 -1.50 -2.56
C LEU A 244 9.56 -0.49 -3.53
N VAL A 245 10.89 -0.44 -3.61
CA VAL A 245 11.60 0.25 -4.68
C VAL A 245 12.22 -0.80 -5.59
N VAL A 246 11.89 -0.76 -6.88
CA VAL A 246 12.24 -1.78 -7.86
C VAL A 246 12.90 -1.14 -9.08
N THR A 247 13.82 -1.87 -9.73
CA THR A 247 14.39 -1.45 -11.01
C THR A 247 13.34 -1.45 -12.11
N SER A 248 13.62 -0.80 -13.24
CA SER A 248 12.78 -0.89 -14.45
C SER A 248 12.62 -2.31 -15.00
N SER A 249 13.49 -3.25 -14.62
CA SER A 249 13.41 -4.66 -14.97
C SER A 249 12.64 -5.52 -13.95
N GLY A 250 12.20 -4.94 -12.83
CA GLY A 250 11.43 -5.66 -11.80
C GLY A 250 12.23 -6.22 -10.64
N GLN A 251 13.53 -5.95 -10.53
CA GLN A 251 14.34 -6.40 -9.41
C GLN A 251 14.08 -5.51 -8.19
N VAL A 252 13.76 -6.11 -7.04
CA VAL A 252 13.61 -5.37 -5.78
C VAL A 252 14.98 -4.84 -5.32
N LEU A 253 15.08 -3.52 -5.20
CA LEU A 253 16.25 -2.82 -4.65
C LEU A 253 16.09 -2.62 -3.14
N TYR A 254 14.91 -2.16 -2.72
CA TYR A 254 14.60 -1.89 -1.31
C TYR A 254 13.19 -2.39 -0.98
N SER A 255 13.06 -2.99 0.20
CA SER A 255 11.78 -3.28 0.84
C SER A 255 11.78 -2.60 2.20
N VAL A 256 10.93 -1.59 2.37
CA VAL A 256 10.92 -0.71 3.55
C VAL A 256 9.56 -0.84 4.25
N GLY A 257 9.54 -1.31 5.49
CA GLY A 257 8.30 -1.61 6.23
C GLY A 257 7.82 -3.05 6.14
N GLY A 258 6.68 -3.32 6.78
CA GLY A 258 6.01 -4.62 6.83
C GLY A 258 6.73 -5.72 7.64
N PRO A 259 6.12 -6.92 7.77
CA PRO A 259 4.74 -7.22 7.38
C PRO A 259 3.70 -6.63 8.35
N GLU A 260 4.11 -6.29 9.57
CA GLU A 260 3.23 -5.67 10.58
C GLU A 260 3.08 -4.16 10.32
N SER A 261 1.90 -3.64 10.64
CA SER A 261 1.62 -2.20 10.60
C SER A 261 2.37 -1.46 11.73
N GLY A 262 2.57 -0.15 11.57
CA GLY A 262 3.14 0.71 12.60
C GLY A 262 3.57 2.07 12.06
N LYS A 263 4.07 2.95 12.94
CA LYS A 263 4.49 4.32 12.59
C LYS A 263 5.94 4.65 12.91
N GLN A 264 6.77 3.62 13.11
CA GLN A 264 8.16 3.79 13.49
C GLN A 264 8.99 4.42 12.35
N ASP A 265 9.72 5.49 12.65
CA ASP A 265 10.80 6.05 11.83
C ASP A 265 12.13 5.32 12.12
N GLY A 266 13.18 5.62 11.36
CA GLY A 266 14.52 5.07 11.61
C GLY A 266 15.17 4.51 10.35
N ASP A 267 16.02 3.51 10.51
CA ASP A 267 16.67 2.85 9.37
C ASP A 267 15.64 2.08 8.53
N LEU A 268 15.93 1.83 7.25
CA LEU A 268 14.97 1.19 6.33
C LEU A 268 14.39 -0.15 6.83
N SER A 269 15.15 -0.91 7.65
CA SER A 269 14.74 -2.20 8.22
C SER A 269 13.84 -2.09 9.46
N GLU A 270 13.90 -0.95 10.15
CA GLU A 270 13.14 -0.68 11.39
C GLU A 270 11.88 0.13 11.12
N ALA A 271 11.88 0.90 10.05
CA ALA A 271 10.73 1.70 9.65
C ALA A 271 9.47 0.85 9.50
N ARG A 272 8.32 1.41 9.87
CA ARG A 272 6.99 0.81 9.71
C ARG A 272 6.03 1.83 9.12
N PHE A 273 5.08 1.32 8.34
CA PHE A 273 3.96 2.06 7.76
C PHE A 273 2.65 1.40 8.19
N ASN A 274 1.54 2.08 7.97
CA ASN A 274 0.21 1.54 8.16
C ASN A 274 -0.62 1.87 6.91
N SER A 275 -0.77 0.85 6.06
CA SER A 275 -1.51 0.90 4.80
C SER A 275 -1.18 2.14 3.93
N PRO A 276 0.09 2.29 3.51
CA PRO A 276 0.50 3.45 2.70
C PRO A 276 -0.21 3.46 1.34
N GLN A 277 -0.56 4.66 0.86
CA GLN A 277 -1.18 4.91 -0.45
C GLN A 277 -0.25 5.77 -1.31
N GLY A 278 -0.56 7.07 -1.43
CA GLY A 278 0.16 8.08 -2.20
C GLY A 278 1.66 7.92 -2.15
N ILE A 279 2.30 7.87 -3.31
CA ILE A 279 3.75 7.71 -3.39
C ILE A 279 4.30 8.59 -4.50
N PHE A 280 5.41 9.27 -4.22
CA PHE A 280 6.11 10.08 -5.20
C PHE A 280 7.62 9.85 -5.07
N MET A 281 8.30 9.61 -6.19
CA MET A 281 9.74 9.32 -6.22
C MET A 281 10.49 10.32 -7.09
N LYS A 282 11.61 10.83 -6.59
CA LYS A 282 12.54 11.69 -7.35
C LYS A 282 13.97 11.42 -6.89
N GLY A 283 14.73 10.72 -7.73
CA GLY A 283 16.06 10.19 -7.38
C GLY A 283 15.97 9.26 -6.17
N ASP A 284 16.81 9.51 -5.16
CA ASP A 284 16.89 8.69 -3.95
C ASP A 284 15.87 9.08 -2.87
N VAL A 285 14.94 9.99 -3.16
CA VAL A 285 13.90 10.42 -2.22
C VAL A 285 12.55 9.89 -2.66
N VAL A 286 11.87 9.19 -1.76
CA VAL A 286 10.49 8.76 -1.89
C VAL A 286 9.66 9.43 -0.81
N TYR A 287 8.62 10.14 -1.18
CA TYR A 287 7.60 10.62 -0.26
C TYR A 287 6.45 9.62 -0.23
N VAL A 288 5.81 9.47 0.92
CA VAL A 288 4.74 8.49 1.14
C VAL A 288 3.60 9.14 1.94
N ALA A 289 2.38 9.00 1.45
CA ALA A 289 1.16 9.20 2.21
C ALA A 289 0.87 7.92 2.99
N ASP A 290 1.12 7.96 4.29
CA ASP A 290 0.97 6.82 5.20
C ASP A 290 -0.41 6.91 5.86
N THR A 291 -1.41 6.43 5.11
CA THR A 291 -2.81 6.85 5.21
C THR A 291 -3.44 6.55 6.57
N GLU A 292 -3.32 5.31 7.04
CA GLU A 292 -3.93 4.88 8.32
C GLU A 292 -3.13 5.33 9.55
N ASN A 293 -1.89 5.78 9.37
CA ASN A 293 -1.18 6.52 10.41
C ASN A 293 -1.55 8.01 10.42
N HIS A 294 -2.20 8.50 9.36
CA HIS A 294 -2.41 9.91 9.07
C HIS A 294 -1.09 10.71 9.13
N LEU A 295 -0.08 10.20 8.41
CA LEU A 295 1.27 10.79 8.34
C LEU A 295 1.72 11.01 6.89
N ILE A 296 2.60 11.99 6.69
CA ILE A 296 3.44 12.10 5.49
C ILE A 296 4.85 11.68 5.86
N ARG A 297 5.39 10.68 5.16
CA ARG A 297 6.70 10.09 5.44
C ARG A 297 7.66 10.38 4.29
N LYS A 298 8.96 10.43 4.58
CA LYS A 298 10.06 10.54 3.63
C LYS A 298 10.97 9.34 3.81
N ILE A 299 11.24 8.63 2.72
CA ILE A 299 12.30 7.63 2.61
C ILE A 299 13.46 8.30 1.87
N ASP A 300 14.62 8.33 2.51
CA ASP A 300 15.88 8.72 1.89
C ASP A 300 16.72 7.46 1.66
N LEU A 301 16.79 7.02 0.41
CA LEU A 301 17.49 5.79 0.01
C LEU A 301 19.01 5.95 0.11
N SER A 302 19.51 7.18 -0.04
CA SER A 302 20.94 7.49 0.04
C SER A 302 21.45 7.48 1.48
N GLU A 303 20.64 8.01 2.41
CA GLU A 303 20.93 7.98 3.85
C GLU A 303 20.49 6.66 4.50
N GLY A 304 19.61 5.89 3.85
CA GLY A 304 19.05 4.65 4.36
C GLY A 304 18.07 4.86 5.52
N ARG A 305 17.29 5.95 5.51
CA ARG A 305 16.41 6.33 6.63
C ARG A 305 15.01 6.72 6.20
N VAL A 306 14.06 6.48 7.10
CA VAL A 306 12.68 6.96 7.03
C VAL A 306 12.46 8.00 8.12
N THR A 307 11.82 9.11 7.76
CA THR A 307 11.42 10.19 8.69
C THR A 307 9.98 10.63 8.44
N THR A 308 9.32 11.09 9.49
CA THR A 308 8.00 11.73 9.40
C THR A 308 8.16 13.21 9.11
N LEU A 309 7.42 13.73 8.12
CA LEU A 309 7.43 15.14 7.74
C LEU A 309 6.22 15.92 8.25
N ALA A 310 5.04 15.28 8.29
CA ALA A 310 3.81 15.89 8.76
C ALA A 310 2.84 14.86 9.35
N GLY A 311 1.95 15.33 10.21
CA GLY A 311 0.97 14.50 10.91
C GLY A 311 1.40 14.15 12.34
N VAL A 312 0.40 13.96 13.21
CA VAL A 312 0.58 13.64 14.64
C VAL A 312 0.45 12.14 14.94
N GLY A 313 0.17 11.33 13.92
CA GLY A 313 0.06 9.87 14.05
C GLY A 313 -1.30 9.38 14.56
N MET A 314 -2.36 10.18 14.36
CA MET A 314 -3.78 9.92 14.63
C MET A 314 -4.65 10.83 13.77
N GLN A 315 -5.92 10.46 13.57
CA GLN A 315 -6.87 11.19 12.71
C GLN A 315 -7.05 12.64 13.17
N GLY A 316 -6.79 13.58 12.28
CA GLY A 316 -7.06 15.00 12.49
C GLY A 316 -8.46 15.41 12.07
N SER A 317 -9.04 16.38 12.78
CA SER A 317 -10.28 17.06 12.40
C SER A 317 -10.07 18.53 11.98
N ASP A 318 -8.81 18.98 11.98
CA ASP A 318 -8.43 20.32 11.54
C ASP A 318 -8.71 20.48 10.05
N LYS A 319 -9.52 21.49 9.71
CA LYS A 319 -9.90 21.81 8.33
C LYS A 319 -9.07 22.95 7.76
N VAL A 320 -8.20 23.59 8.55
CA VAL A 320 -7.46 24.81 8.20
C VAL A 320 -5.97 24.54 8.04
N GLY A 321 -5.36 23.97 9.07
CA GLY A 321 -3.92 23.80 9.17
C GLY A 321 -3.13 25.10 9.39
N GLY A 322 -1.83 25.03 9.12
CA GLY A 322 -0.86 26.12 9.32
C GLY A 322 0.14 25.84 10.45
N ALA A 323 0.05 24.70 11.14
CA ALA A 323 1.08 24.25 12.06
C ALA A 323 2.26 23.61 11.31
N MET A 324 3.37 23.44 12.03
CA MET A 324 4.62 22.93 11.46
C MET A 324 4.64 21.40 11.54
N GLY A 325 4.67 20.73 10.38
CA GLY A 325 4.98 19.31 10.23
C GLY A 325 4.30 18.41 11.27
N LEU A 326 5.08 17.96 12.25
CA LEU A 326 4.66 17.02 13.30
C LEU A 326 3.64 17.58 14.29
N ASP A 327 3.46 18.90 14.34
CA ASP A 327 2.45 19.56 15.17
C ASP A 327 1.11 19.72 14.43
N GLN A 328 1.05 19.40 13.13
CA GLN A 328 -0.16 19.52 12.32
C GLN A 328 -0.91 18.18 12.25
N PRO A 329 -2.12 18.07 12.82
CA PRO A 329 -2.99 16.94 12.55
C PRO A 329 -3.46 16.95 11.09
N ILE A 330 -3.46 15.78 10.47
CA ILE A 330 -3.96 15.55 9.11
C ILE A 330 -4.88 14.33 9.13
N SER A 331 -5.66 14.11 8.06
CA SER A 331 -6.68 13.07 8.03
C SER A 331 -6.65 12.28 6.73
N SER A 332 -6.05 11.10 6.81
CA SER A 332 -6.05 10.09 5.74
C SER A 332 -5.51 10.66 4.42
N PRO A 333 -4.24 11.08 4.38
CA PRO A 333 -3.60 11.51 3.15
C PRO A 333 -3.57 10.32 2.18
N TRP A 334 -4.05 10.52 0.96
CA TRP A 334 -4.32 9.42 0.01
C TRP A 334 -3.44 9.46 -1.23
N ASP A 335 -3.11 10.66 -1.71
CA ASP A 335 -2.14 10.84 -2.78
C ASP A 335 -1.26 12.05 -2.54
N ILE A 336 -0.06 12.02 -3.13
CA ILE A 336 0.89 13.12 -3.07
C ILE A 336 1.59 13.35 -4.40
N VAL A 337 1.87 14.62 -4.70
CA VAL A 337 2.70 14.98 -5.85
C VAL A 337 3.59 16.17 -5.50
N LEU A 338 4.83 16.12 -5.94
CA LEU A 338 5.75 17.25 -5.81
C LEU A 338 5.40 18.33 -6.83
N GLY A 339 5.44 19.59 -6.41
CA GLY A 339 5.24 20.71 -7.30
C GLY A 339 5.77 22.02 -6.75
N THR A 340 5.35 23.11 -7.38
CA THR A 340 5.81 24.47 -7.09
C THR A 340 4.64 25.33 -6.57
N ALA A 341 4.84 25.98 -5.42
CA ALA A 341 3.99 27.03 -4.86
C ALA A 341 4.74 28.36 -4.88
N GLY A 342 4.65 29.06 -6.03
CA GLY A 342 5.37 30.30 -6.28
C GLY A 342 6.85 30.09 -6.57
N GLY A 343 7.34 30.57 -7.72
CA GLY A 343 8.74 30.43 -8.14
C GLY A 343 8.93 29.47 -9.33
N THR A 344 10.15 28.94 -9.47
CA THR A 344 10.56 28.08 -10.60
C THR A 344 11.09 26.71 -10.18
N LYS A 345 11.08 26.40 -8.88
CA LYS A 345 11.58 25.14 -8.32
C LYS A 345 10.51 24.51 -7.45
N ASP A 346 10.46 23.19 -7.50
CA ASP A 346 9.61 22.40 -6.62
C ASP A 346 9.95 22.68 -5.15
N ASN A 347 8.97 23.16 -4.41
CA ASN A 347 9.10 23.56 -3.01
C ASN A 347 7.94 23.09 -2.12
N VAL A 348 6.97 22.35 -2.68
CA VAL A 348 5.77 21.91 -1.96
C VAL A 348 5.39 20.49 -2.35
N LEU A 349 4.95 19.71 -1.37
CA LEU A 349 4.18 18.50 -1.60
C LEU A 349 2.69 18.82 -1.55
N TRP A 350 2.01 18.61 -2.66
CA TRP A 350 0.55 18.65 -2.71
C TRP A 350 0.02 17.33 -2.20
N ILE A 351 -1.01 17.38 -1.37
CA ILE A 351 -1.56 16.22 -0.67
C ILE A 351 -3.07 16.18 -0.93
N ALA A 352 -3.57 15.06 -1.44
CA ALA A 352 -4.99 14.77 -1.47
C ALA A 352 -5.39 14.22 -0.11
N MET A 353 -6.09 15.07 0.66
CA MET A 353 -6.53 14.77 2.02
C MET A 353 -7.95 14.21 1.96
N ALA A 354 -8.05 12.88 1.85
CA ALA A 354 -9.33 12.21 1.65
C ALA A 354 -10.26 12.41 2.85
N GLY A 355 -9.72 12.27 4.07
CA GLY A 355 -10.50 12.27 5.32
C GLY A 355 -11.12 13.61 5.69
N THR A 356 -10.57 14.74 5.22
CA THR A 356 -11.21 16.06 5.36
C THR A 356 -11.71 16.63 4.04
N HIS A 357 -11.71 15.85 2.96
CA HIS A 357 -12.17 16.25 1.63
C HIS A 357 -11.51 17.56 1.12
N GLN A 358 -10.18 17.59 1.13
CA GLN A 358 -9.39 18.79 0.87
C GLN A 358 -8.12 18.49 0.09
N ILE A 359 -7.56 19.53 -0.56
CA ILE A 359 -6.17 19.52 -1.05
C ILE A 359 -5.32 20.35 -0.10
N TRP A 360 -4.24 19.74 0.40
CA TRP A 360 -3.30 20.33 1.34
C TRP A 360 -1.93 20.53 0.70
N ALA A 361 -1.13 21.37 1.33
CA ALA A 361 0.22 21.73 0.94
C ALA A 361 1.16 21.55 2.13
N LEU A 362 2.23 20.78 1.96
CA LEU A 362 3.35 20.71 2.89
C LEU A 362 4.56 21.39 2.25
N PHE A 363 5.01 22.49 2.84
CA PHE A 363 6.12 23.29 2.32
C PHE A 363 7.46 22.64 2.64
N LEU A 364 8.19 22.21 1.61
CA LEU A 364 9.54 21.66 1.73
C LEU A 364 10.61 22.75 1.81
N GLU A 365 10.32 23.91 1.24
CA GLU A 365 11.08 25.15 1.34
C GLU A 365 10.09 26.31 1.54
N ASP A 366 10.60 27.50 1.90
CA ASP A 366 9.77 28.71 1.96
C ASP A 366 9.10 28.96 0.60
N GLY A 367 7.82 29.33 0.63
CA GLY A 367 7.02 29.47 -0.59
C GLY A 367 5.77 30.30 -0.40
N LYS A 368 4.94 30.37 -1.44
CA LYS A 368 3.70 31.15 -1.42
C LYS A 368 2.59 30.47 -2.19
N LEU A 369 1.45 30.24 -1.52
CA LEU A 369 0.26 29.73 -2.19
C LEU A 369 -0.37 30.80 -3.11
N PRO A 370 -1.02 30.38 -4.21
CA PRO A 370 -1.87 31.24 -5.01
C PRO A 370 -2.92 31.96 -4.16
N LYS A 371 -2.97 33.30 -4.23
CA LYS A 371 -3.83 34.17 -3.38
C LYS A 371 -3.60 34.06 -1.86
N GLY A 372 -2.51 33.41 -1.42
CA GLY A 372 -2.18 33.20 0.00
C GLY A 372 -1.03 34.07 0.52
N SER A 373 -0.72 33.89 1.81
CA SER A 373 0.45 34.44 2.49
C SER A 373 1.74 33.67 2.12
N GLU A 374 2.89 34.23 2.52
CA GLU A 374 4.12 33.45 2.54
C GLU A 374 4.02 32.36 3.61
N HIS A 375 4.55 31.19 3.31
CA HIS A 375 4.57 30.01 4.17
C HIS A 375 6.01 29.55 4.37
N LYS A 376 6.30 29.04 5.57
CA LYS A 376 7.64 28.61 5.94
C LYS A 376 7.86 27.14 5.65
N LYS A 377 9.12 26.77 5.41
CA LYS A 377 9.54 25.36 5.36
C LYS A 377 9.01 24.60 6.57
N GLY A 378 8.30 23.49 6.32
CA GLY A 378 7.70 22.62 7.32
C GLY A 378 6.23 22.92 7.59
N GLU A 379 5.71 24.07 7.16
CA GLU A 379 4.30 24.39 7.37
C GLU A 379 3.39 23.48 6.54
N CYS A 380 2.34 22.93 7.16
CA CYS A 380 1.36 22.08 6.52
C CYS A 380 -0.03 22.71 6.64
N VAL A 381 -0.65 23.05 5.50
CA VAL A 381 -1.84 23.89 5.45
C VAL A 381 -2.76 23.47 4.32
N ARG A 382 -4.07 23.66 4.49
CA ARG A 382 -5.03 23.51 3.41
C ARG A 382 -4.76 24.53 2.30
N PHE A 383 -4.78 24.07 1.06
CA PHE A 383 -4.82 24.93 -0.12
C PHE A 383 -6.25 25.08 -0.68
N ALA A 384 -7.02 24.00 -0.84
CA ALA A 384 -8.38 24.04 -1.41
C ALA A 384 -9.34 23.05 -0.72
N GLY A 385 -10.64 23.35 -0.76
CA GLY A 385 -11.69 22.56 -0.13
C GLY A 385 -12.19 23.17 1.19
N SER A 386 -13.50 23.30 1.34
CA SER A 386 -14.15 23.83 2.55
C SER A 386 -14.02 22.87 3.74
N GLY A 387 -13.85 21.58 3.47
CA GLY A 387 -13.94 20.50 4.43
C GLY A 387 -15.35 19.92 4.59
N ASN A 388 -16.27 20.29 3.69
CA ASN A 388 -17.53 19.59 3.49
C ASN A 388 -17.39 18.63 2.32
N GLU A 389 -18.05 17.48 2.42
CA GLU A 389 -18.14 16.50 1.34
C GLU A 389 -19.12 16.98 0.27
N GLU A 390 -18.60 17.53 -0.83
CA GLU A 390 -19.41 18.13 -1.90
C GLU A 390 -18.73 17.99 -3.27
N ASN A 391 -19.51 17.99 -4.35
CA ASN A 391 -19.04 18.15 -5.71
C ASN A 391 -18.98 19.64 -6.14
N ARG A 392 -18.57 20.55 -5.24
CA ARG A 392 -18.69 22.01 -5.46
C ARG A 392 -17.47 22.67 -6.10
N ASN A 393 -17.63 23.22 -7.30
CA ASN A 393 -16.59 24.04 -7.95
C ASN A 393 -16.64 25.49 -7.46
N ASN A 394 -15.49 26.16 -7.41
CA ASN A 394 -15.44 27.58 -7.07
C ASN A 394 -14.16 28.28 -7.56
N ALA A 395 -14.26 29.57 -7.88
CA ALA A 395 -13.11 30.41 -8.20
C ALA A 395 -12.23 30.72 -6.96
N TYR A 396 -12.78 30.56 -5.76
CA TYR A 396 -12.05 30.70 -4.49
C TYR A 396 -11.82 29.31 -3.89
N PRO A 397 -10.56 28.90 -3.65
CA PRO A 397 -10.24 27.52 -3.28
C PRO A 397 -10.92 27.06 -1.99
N HIS A 398 -11.02 27.92 -0.97
CA HIS A 398 -11.64 27.57 0.32
C HIS A 398 -13.18 27.45 0.27
N LYS A 399 -13.81 27.92 -0.82
CA LYS A 399 -15.26 27.81 -1.05
C LYS A 399 -15.62 26.67 -2.00
N ALA A 400 -14.63 26.03 -2.62
CA ALA A 400 -14.84 24.77 -3.31
C ALA A 400 -15.07 23.68 -2.27
N GLY A 401 -15.79 22.64 -2.65
CA GLY A 401 -15.95 21.41 -1.88
C GLY A 401 -15.46 20.25 -2.75
N LEU A 402 -14.86 19.28 -2.09
CA LEU A 402 -14.39 18.03 -2.69
C LEU A 402 -15.08 16.88 -1.95
N ALA A 403 -14.98 15.68 -2.49
CA ALA A 403 -15.57 14.48 -1.91
C ALA A 403 -14.56 13.35 -2.05
N GLN A 404 -13.78 13.16 -0.97
CA GLN A 404 -12.75 12.14 -0.86
C GLN A 404 -11.74 12.17 -2.04
N PRO A 405 -10.94 13.24 -2.18
CA PRO A 405 -9.91 13.29 -3.22
C PRO A 405 -8.87 12.19 -2.94
N SER A 406 -8.62 11.33 -3.94
CA SER A 406 -7.76 10.14 -3.78
C SER A 406 -6.63 10.03 -4.81
N GLY A 407 -6.59 10.93 -5.80
CA GLY A 407 -5.58 10.95 -6.84
C GLY A 407 -5.15 12.37 -7.21
N LEU A 408 -3.85 12.60 -7.39
CA LEU A 408 -3.28 13.87 -7.82
C LEU A 408 -2.25 13.71 -8.91
N THR A 409 -2.25 14.64 -9.86
CA THR A 409 -1.15 14.79 -10.81
C THR A 409 -0.96 16.25 -11.19
N CYS A 410 0.27 16.64 -11.50
CA CYS A 410 0.64 18.02 -11.79
C CYS A 410 0.81 18.22 -13.30
N ALA A 411 0.19 19.27 -13.84
CA ALA A 411 0.40 19.77 -15.19
C ALA A 411 0.90 21.23 -15.09
N PRO A 412 2.19 21.43 -14.76
CA PRO A 412 2.74 22.76 -14.46
C PRO A 412 2.92 23.63 -15.70
N GLU A 413 2.97 23.04 -16.89
CA GLU A 413 3.18 23.74 -18.15
C GLU A 413 1.95 24.53 -18.62
N GLU A 414 2.22 25.56 -19.43
CA GLU A 414 1.16 26.33 -20.08
C GLU A 414 0.54 25.54 -21.24
N PRO A 415 -0.79 25.62 -21.47
CA PRO A 415 -1.74 26.55 -20.85
C PRO A 415 -2.43 26.01 -19.58
N TRP A 416 -1.98 24.89 -19.02
CA TRP A 416 -2.67 24.17 -17.95
C TRP A 416 -2.42 24.78 -16.57
N ASN A 417 -1.16 24.80 -16.14
CA ASN A 417 -0.70 25.34 -14.87
C ASN A 417 -1.66 24.99 -13.70
N CYS A 418 -1.89 23.69 -13.51
CA CYS A 418 -2.91 23.16 -12.60
C CYS A 418 -2.56 21.78 -12.04
N LEU A 419 -3.25 21.41 -10.96
CA LEU A 419 -3.34 20.04 -10.47
C LEU A 419 -4.62 19.41 -10.99
N PHE A 420 -4.55 18.18 -11.49
CA PHE A 420 -5.73 17.35 -11.70
C PHE A 420 -5.99 16.51 -10.46
N ILE A 421 -7.27 16.35 -10.13
CA ILE A 421 -7.74 15.68 -8.91
C ILE A 421 -8.73 14.59 -9.33
N ALA A 422 -8.49 13.36 -8.88
CA ALA A 422 -9.49 12.31 -8.86
C ALA A 422 -10.32 12.46 -7.57
N ASP A 423 -11.57 12.90 -7.72
CA ASP A 423 -12.49 13.19 -6.61
C ASP A 423 -13.50 12.04 -6.53
N SER A 424 -13.20 11.07 -5.66
CA SER A 424 -13.69 9.70 -5.75
C SER A 424 -15.18 9.59 -5.45
N GLU A 425 -15.62 10.14 -4.32
CA GLU A 425 -17.01 10.03 -3.85
C GLU A 425 -17.98 10.85 -4.71
N SER A 426 -17.50 11.91 -5.38
CA SER A 426 -18.29 12.65 -6.38
C SER A 426 -18.25 12.00 -7.76
N SER A 427 -17.37 11.01 -7.97
CA SER A 427 -17.09 10.38 -9.26
C SER A 427 -16.76 11.39 -10.35
N THR A 428 -15.90 12.37 -10.02
CA THR A 428 -15.49 13.43 -10.94
C THR A 428 -13.99 13.60 -11.03
N ILE A 429 -13.55 14.21 -12.14
CA ILE A 429 -12.19 14.75 -12.27
C ILE A 429 -12.26 16.28 -12.21
N ARG A 430 -11.37 16.87 -11.41
CA ARG A 430 -11.28 18.32 -11.17
C ARG A 430 -9.93 18.85 -11.60
N SER A 431 -9.88 20.14 -11.89
CA SER A 431 -8.63 20.89 -12.05
C SER A 431 -8.56 21.98 -10.98
N LEU A 432 -7.45 22.08 -10.27
CA LEU A 432 -7.14 23.15 -9.32
C LEU A 432 -6.01 24.01 -9.89
N SER A 433 -6.31 25.26 -10.22
CA SER A 433 -5.31 26.14 -10.83
C SER A 433 -4.20 26.52 -9.84
N LEU A 434 -2.95 26.35 -10.27
CA LEU A 434 -1.76 26.79 -9.54
C LEU A 434 -1.48 28.29 -9.71
N ARG A 435 -2.30 29.01 -10.50
CA ARG A 435 -2.20 30.47 -10.66
C ARG A 435 -3.04 31.22 -9.63
N ASP A 436 -4.26 30.76 -9.40
CA ASP A 436 -5.27 31.51 -8.65
C ASP A 436 -6.09 30.65 -7.68
N GLY A 437 -5.83 29.34 -7.59
CA GLY A 437 -6.53 28.42 -6.72
C GLY A 437 -7.96 28.08 -7.15
N ALA A 438 -8.39 28.44 -8.36
CA ALA A 438 -9.73 28.08 -8.81
C ALA A 438 -9.88 26.57 -9.00
N VAL A 439 -10.89 25.97 -8.37
CA VAL A 439 -11.29 24.57 -8.59
C VAL A 439 -12.39 24.53 -9.65
N LYS A 440 -12.14 23.79 -10.73
CA LYS A 440 -13.04 23.69 -11.89
C LYS A 440 -13.31 22.23 -12.25
N HIS A 441 -14.48 22.02 -12.81
CA HIS A 441 -14.93 20.73 -13.34
C HIS A 441 -14.21 20.38 -14.63
N VAL A 442 -13.78 19.11 -14.75
CA VAL A 442 -13.23 18.54 -16.00
C VAL A 442 -14.25 17.57 -16.61
N VAL A 443 -14.54 16.44 -15.95
CA VAL A 443 -15.53 15.44 -16.40
C VAL A 443 -16.19 14.72 -15.21
N GLY A 444 -17.27 14.00 -15.45
CA GLY A 444 -17.96 13.19 -14.44
C GLY A 444 -19.00 13.98 -13.65
N GLY A 445 -19.80 13.25 -12.86
CA GLY A 445 -20.78 13.80 -11.92
C GLY A 445 -21.96 14.51 -12.57
N GLU A 446 -22.57 15.42 -11.81
CA GLU A 446 -23.69 16.27 -12.20
C GLU A 446 -23.47 17.71 -11.76
N ARG A 447 -24.37 18.62 -12.15
CA ARG A 447 -24.28 20.05 -11.79
C ARG A 447 -24.61 20.36 -10.35
N ASP A 448 -25.44 19.54 -9.70
CA ASP A 448 -25.80 19.73 -8.31
C ASP A 448 -24.57 19.44 -7.41
N PRO A 449 -24.05 20.44 -6.68
CA PRO A 449 -22.88 20.25 -5.84
C PRO A 449 -23.10 19.29 -4.66
N LEU A 450 -24.34 18.98 -4.29
CA LEU A 450 -24.64 18.06 -3.20
C LEU A 450 -24.91 16.63 -3.69
N ASN A 451 -25.02 16.42 -5.01
CA ASN A 451 -25.27 15.10 -5.57
C ASN A 451 -23.97 14.30 -5.68
N LEU A 452 -23.77 13.37 -4.74
CA LEU A 452 -22.65 12.42 -4.71
C LEU A 452 -23.03 11.02 -5.28
N PHE A 453 -24.17 10.91 -5.95
CA PHE A 453 -24.68 9.66 -6.53
C PHE A 453 -24.70 9.71 -8.07
N ALA A 454 -23.97 10.67 -8.66
CA ALA A 454 -23.89 10.90 -10.10
C ALA A 454 -22.80 10.05 -10.79
N PHE A 455 -22.81 8.75 -10.53
CA PHE A 455 -21.83 7.79 -11.04
C PHE A 455 -22.36 6.92 -12.18
N GLY A 456 -21.47 6.20 -12.86
CA GLY A 456 -21.79 5.27 -13.96
C GLY A 456 -20.58 4.99 -14.84
N ASP A 457 -20.80 4.38 -16.00
CA ASP A 457 -19.74 4.09 -16.98
C ASP A 457 -20.17 4.57 -18.36
N VAL A 458 -19.96 5.86 -18.64
CA VAL A 458 -20.38 6.49 -19.89
C VAL A 458 -19.25 7.35 -20.43
N ASP A 459 -18.85 7.08 -21.67
CA ASP A 459 -17.94 7.94 -22.40
C ASP A 459 -18.70 9.19 -22.89
N GLY A 460 -18.09 10.36 -22.76
CA GLY A 460 -18.83 11.60 -23.00
C GLY A 460 -17.99 12.85 -22.78
N LYS A 461 -18.64 14.01 -22.92
CA LYS A 461 -18.00 15.30 -22.74
C LYS A 461 -18.47 15.96 -21.45
N GLY A 462 -17.53 16.38 -20.60
CA GLY A 462 -17.84 17.07 -19.35
C GLY A 462 -18.75 16.22 -18.46
N VAL A 463 -19.94 16.73 -18.14
CA VAL A 463 -20.92 16.07 -17.25
C VAL A 463 -21.60 14.87 -17.91
N ASP A 464 -21.56 14.76 -19.24
CA ASP A 464 -22.17 13.62 -19.95
C ASP A 464 -21.34 12.34 -19.76
N ALA A 465 -20.04 12.49 -19.46
CA ALA A 465 -19.21 11.37 -19.05
C ALA A 465 -19.58 10.94 -17.63
N LYS A 466 -19.56 9.64 -17.37
CA LYS A 466 -19.76 9.06 -16.02
C LYS A 466 -18.60 8.15 -15.66
N LEU A 467 -18.17 8.28 -14.41
CA LEU A 467 -17.11 7.52 -13.77
C LEU A 467 -17.70 6.84 -12.53
N GLN A 468 -16.98 5.91 -11.93
CA GLN A 468 -17.35 5.25 -10.68
C GLN A 468 -16.13 5.16 -9.76
N HIS A 469 -16.13 6.00 -8.73
CA HIS A 469 -15.11 6.05 -7.68
C HIS A 469 -13.66 6.02 -8.22
N PRO A 470 -13.26 7.00 -9.07
CA PRO A 470 -11.94 7.03 -9.67
C PRO A 470 -10.86 7.37 -8.63
N LEU A 471 -9.86 6.50 -8.46
CA LEU A 471 -8.83 6.69 -7.42
C LEU A 471 -7.54 7.33 -7.93
N GLY A 472 -7.25 7.29 -9.23
CA GLY A 472 -5.95 7.71 -9.77
C GLY A 472 -6.07 8.60 -11.00
N VAL A 473 -5.13 9.53 -11.13
CA VAL A 473 -4.93 10.37 -12.33
C VAL A 473 -3.44 10.44 -12.67
N ALA A 474 -3.10 10.42 -13.95
CA ALA A 474 -1.72 10.62 -14.40
C ALA A 474 -1.68 11.51 -15.65
N TRP A 475 -0.83 12.53 -15.60
CA TRP A 475 -0.67 13.49 -16.69
C TRP A 475 0.39 13.05 -17.70
N ASP A 476 0.04 13.06 -18.99
CA ASP A 476 0.97 12.85 -20.09
C ASP A 476 1.25 14.17 -20.81
N ALA A 477 2.33 14.83 -20.40
CA ALA A 477 2.76 16.11 -20.95
C ALA A 477 3.07 16.05 -22.46
N ARG A 478 3.45 14.88 -23.01
CA ARG A 478 3.81 14.73 -24.43
C ARG A 478 2.60 14.90 -25.33
N ASN A 479 1.46 14.35 -24.92
CA ASN A 479 0.22 14.36 -25.68
C ASN A 479 -0.82 15.35 -25.13
N SER A 480 -0.55 15.98 -23.97
CA SER A 480 -1.51 16.79 -23.22
C SER A 480 -2.80 16.02 -22.91
N LEU A 481 -2.66 14.76 -22.49
CA LEU A 481 -3.75 13.87 -22.13
C LEU A 481 -3.67 13.49 -20.65
N LEU A 482 -4.84 13.27 -20.06
CA LEU A 482 -4.97 12.82 -18.69
C LEU A 482 -5.51 11.39 -18.67
N TYR A 483 -4.78 10.48 -18.05
CA TYR A 483 -5.24 9.11 -17.81
C TYR A 483 -5.88 9.00 -16.43
N VAL A 484 -6.92 8.20 -16.31
CA VAL A 484 -7.70 8.01 -15.07
C VAL A 484 -7.87 6.53 -14.80
N ALA A 485 -7.60 6.10 -13.56
CA ALA A 485 -8.06 4.82 -13.06
C ALA A 485 -9.51 5.01 -12.60
N ASP A 486 -10.44 4.58 -13.43
CA ASP A 486 -11.87 4.56 -13.14
C ASP A 486 -12.18 3.26 -12.40
N SER A 487 -11.82 3.25 -11.12
CA SER A 487 -11.48 2.04 -10.37
C SER A 487 -12.64 1.05 -10.26
N TYR A 488 -13.84 1.50 -9.92
CA TYR A 488 -15.01 0.63 -9.76
C TYR A 488 -15.67 0.26 -11.09
N ASN A 489 -15.34 0.95 -12.18
CA ASN A 489 -15.67 0.48 -13.54
C ASN A 489 -14.60 -0.47 -14.11
N HIS A 490 -13.53 -0.76 -13.35
CA HIS A 490 -12.43 -1.64 -13.74
C HIS A 490 -11.77 -1.25 -15.07
N LYS A 491 -11.65 0.06 -15.30
CA LYS A 491 -11.21 0.63 -16.58
C LYS A 491 -10.17 1.73 -16.38
N ILE A 492 -9.33 1.88 -17.40
CA ILE A 492 -8.51 3.08 -17.56
C ILE A 492 -9.18 3.97 -18.60
N LYS A 493 -9.46 5.21 -18.22
CA LYS A 493 -10.06 6.23 -19.09
C LYS A 493 -8.98 7.21 -19.53
N VAL A 494 -9.20 7.82 -20.69
CA VAL A 494 -8.39 8.92 -21.21
C VAL A 494 -9.27 10.17 -21.37
N ILE A 495 -8.75 11.30 -20.92
CA ILE A 495 -9.40 12.60 -20.99
C ILE A 495 -8.52 13.56 -21.78
N ASP A 496 -9.12 14.22 -22.76
CA ASP A 496 -8.57 15.44 -23.34
C ASP A 496 -9.12 16.64 -22.54
N PRO A 497 -8.30 17.29 -21.69
CA PRO A 497 -8.76 18.40 -20.85
C PRO A 497 -9.15 19.65 -21.64
N LYS A 498 -8.69 19.82 -22.89
CA LYS A 498 -9.07 20.94 -23.76
C LYS A 498 -10.51 20.81 -24.22
N THR A 499 -10.86 19.62 -24.69
CA THR A 499 -12.22 19.33 -25.21
C THR A 499 -13.16 18.83 -24.13
N LYS A 500 -12.63 18.43 -22.96
CA LYS A 500 -13.30 17.73 -21.86
C LYS A 500 -13.93 16.40 -22.28
N GLN A 501 -13.38 15.76 -23.31
CA GLN A 501 -13.85 14.46 -23.77
C GLN A 501 -13.20 13.37 -22.92
N CYS A 502 -14.00 12.51 -22.31
CA CYS A 502 -13.60 11.29 -21.63
C CYS A 502 -13.96 10.08 -22.49
N LYS A 503 -13.05 9.11 -22.60
CA LYS A 503 -13.27 7.83 -23.29
C LYS A 503 -12.57 6.68 -22.59
N VAL A 504 -13.03 5.45 -22.81
CA VAL A 504 -12.26 4.25 -22.44
C VAL A 504 -10.95 4.20 -23.23
N LEU A 505 -9.84 4.04 -22.51
CA LEU A 505 -8.54 3.72 -23.08
C LEU A 505 -8.33 2.21 -23.09
N ALA A 506 -8.55 1.56 -21.94
CA ALA A 506 -8.34 0.13 -21.72
C ALA A 506 -9.28 -0.42 -20.65
N GLY A 507 -9.52 -1.74 -20.68
CA GLY A 507 -10.35 -2.43 -19.70
C GLY A 507 -11.70 -2.88 -20.28
N THR A 508 -12.01 -4.17 -20.14
CA THR A 508 -13.31 -4.75 -20.49
C THR A 508 -14.44 -4.25 -19.58
N GLY A 509 -14.12 -3.95 -18.33
CA GLY A 509 -15.08 -3.68 -17.25
C GLY A 509 -15.41 -4.90 -16.40
N GLU A 510 -14.84 -6.07 -16.71
CA GLU A 510 -14.93 -7.25 -15.85
C GLU A 510 -13.77 -7.29 -14.85
N ALA A 511 -14.09 -7.57 -13.58
CA ALA A 511 -13.10 -7.78 -12.52
C ALA A 511 -12.33 -9.09 -12.74
N SER A 512 -11.18 -9.04 -13.40
CA SER A 512 -10.30 -10.21 -13.58
C SER A 512 -8.84 -9.82 -13.84
N ASP A 513 -7.93 -10.80 -13.75
CA ASP A 513 -6.50 -10.63 -14.01
C ASP A 513 -6.11 -10.92 -15.48
N MET A 514 -7.05 -10.80 -16.42
CA MET A 514 -6.77 -11.09 -17.83
C MET A 514 -5.84 -10.03 -18.45
N VAL A 515 -4.81 -10.48 -19.15
CA VAL A 515 -3.92 -9.65 -19.97
C VAL A 515 -4.15 -9.99 -21.43
N GLY A 516 -4.88 -9.13 -22.12
CA GLY A 516 -5.08 -9.23 -23.57
C GLY A 516 -3.90 -8.65 -24.36
N PRO A 517 -3.70 -9.06 -25.62
CA PRO A 517 -2.68 -8.46 -26.49
C PRO A 517 -2.96 -6.97 -26.80
N SER A 518 -4.17 -6.50 -26.54
CA SER A 518 -4.61 -5.11 -26.76
C SER A 518 -5.28 -4.51 -25.53
N PHE A 519 -5.38 -3.18 -25.51
CA PHE A 519 -6.05 -2.42 -24.45
C PHE A 519 -7.53 -2.80 -24.22
N ALA A 520 -8.25 -3.21 -25.27
CA ALA A 520 -9.68 -3.52 -25.16
C ALA A 520 -9.95 -4.90 -24.53
N GLU A 521 -8.95 -5.78 -24.55
CA GLU A 521 -9.07 -7.18 -24.11
C GLU A 521 -8.41 -7.43 -22.73
N THR A 522 -7.77 -6.41 -22.15
CA THR A 522 -7.27 -6.49 -20.78
C THR A 522 -8.39 -6.23 -19.79
N SER A 523 -8.31 -6.88 -18.63
CA SER A 523 -9.18 -6.60 -17.48
C SER A 523 -8.36 -6.00 -16.34
N PHE A 524 -9.03 -5.31 -15.44
CA PHE A 524 -8.47 -4.76 -14.20
C PHE A 524 -9.40 -5.14 -13.04
N ASN A 525 -8.96 -4.94 -11.81
CA ASN A 525 -9.81 -5.11 -10.63
C ASN A 525 -9.47 -4.04 -9.59
N GLU A 526 -10.36 -3.04 -9.50
CA GLU A 526 -10.23 -1.84 -8.67
C GLU A 526 -8.82 -1.20 -8.70
N PRO A 527 -8.31 -0.76 -9.86
CA PRO A 527 -6.98 -0.15 -9.92
C PRO A 527 -6.92 1.13 -9.06
N GLY A 528 -6.05 1.15 -8.04
CA GLY A 528 -5.96 2.24 -7.06
C GLY A 528 -5.12 3.45 -7.52
N GLY A 529 -4.22 3.26 -8.49
CA GLY A 529 -3.29 4.29 -8.92
C GLY A 529 -2.62 4.01 -10.25
N LEU A 530 -2.10 5.06 -10.86
CA LEU A 530 -1.34 4.97 -12.11
C LEU A 530 -0.30 6.08 -12.21
N CYS A 531 0.75 5.84 -12.98
CA CYS A 531 1.82 6.82 -13.21
C CYS A 531 2.37 6.66 -14.63
N VAL A 532 2.56 7.79 -15.33
CA VAL A 532 3.21 7.84 -16.64
C VAL A 532 4.72 8.02 -16.44
N ALA A 533 5.53 7.20 -17.10
CA ALA A 533 6.97 7.39 -17.12
C ALA A 533 7.34 8.59 -18.01
N GLU A 534 7.89 9.66 -17.42
CA GLU A 534 8.21 10.90 -18.15
C GLU A 534 9.17 10.63 -19.33
N GLY A 535 8.77 11.02 -20.54
CA GLY A 535 9.56 10.80 -21.76
C GLY A 535 9.36 9.44 -22.43
N ASP A 536 8.72 8.47 -21.77
CA ASP A 536 8.42 7.15 -22.33
C ASP A 536 6.91 6.99 -22.59
N ALA A 537 6.57 6.00 -23.42
CA ALA A 537 5.18 5.65 -23.72
C ALA A 537 4.58 4.64 -22.73
N LEU A 538 5.16 4.49 -21.53
CA LEU A 538 4.72 3.49 -20.56
C LEU A 538 3.84 4.10 -19.47
N LEU A 539 2.67 3.50 -19.29
CA LEU A 539 1.73 3.79 -18.23
C LEU A 539 1.68 2.61 -17.25
N TYR A 540 2.15 2.82 -16.02
CA TYR A 540 2.14 1.83 -14.96
C TYR A 540 0.86 1.97 -14.13
N ILE A 541 0.23 0.85 -13.81
CA ILE A 541 -1.05 0.79 -13.10
C ILE A 541 -0.91 -0.15 -11.92
N ALA A 542 -1.24 0.34 -10.73
CA ALA A 542 -1.42 -0.49 -9.55
C ALA A 542 -2.80 -1.15 -9.61
N ASP A 543 -2.84 -2.41 -10.04
CA ASP A 543 -4.06 -3.20 -10.20
C ASP A 543 -4.36 -3.93 -8.88
N THR A 544 -4.99 -3.18 -7.97
CA THR A 544 -4.98 -3.43 -6.52
C THR A 544 -5.54 -4.80 -6.16
N ASN A 545 -6.77 -5.13 -6.56
CA ASN A 545 -7.39 -6.40 -6.15
C ASN A 545 -6.81 -7.62 -6.88
N ASN A 546 -6.11 -7.41 -8.00
CA ASN A 546 -5.34 -8.46 -8.66
C ASN A 546 -3.96 -8.68 -8.01
N ASN A 547 -3.52 -7.81 -7.09
CA ASN A 547 -2.21 -7.85 -6.45
C ASN A 547 -1.04 -7.73 -7.46
N ARG A 548 -1.17 -6.84 -8.44
CA ARG A 548 -0.22 -6.74 -9.57
C ARG A 548 0.03 -5.29 -10.01
N ILE A 549 1.13 -5.11 -10.73
CA ILE A 549 1.38 -3.91 -11.52
C ILE A 549 1.23 -4.27 -13.00
N LYS A 550 0.36 -3.56 -13.73
CA LYS A 550 0.19 -3.68 -15.18
C LYS A 550 0.87 -2.53 -15.89
N VAL A 551 1.44 -2.80 -17.06
CA VAL A 551 2.12 -1.81 -17.90
C VAL A 551 1.41 -1.73 -19.23
N LEU A 552 0.91 -0.54 -19.54
CA LEU A 552 0.33 -0.18 -20.82
C LEU A 552 1.39 0.55 -21.65
N ASP A 553 1.74 0.00 -22.80
CA ASP A 553 2.54 0.70 -23.80
C ASP A 553 1.60 1.50 -24.72
N LEU A 554 1.64 2.81 -24.60
CA LEU A 554 0.78 3.77 -25.30
C LEU A 554 1.12 3.87 -26.79
N ASP A 555 2.34 3.53 -27.21
CA ASP A 555 2.76 3.58 -28.61
C ASP A 555 2.34 2.29 -29.33
N THR A 556 2.65 1.14 -28.74
CA THR A 556 2.32 -0.17 -29.34
C THR A 556 0.89 -0.64 -29.03
N LYS A 557 0.23 -0.01 -28.06
CA LYS A 557 -1.10 -0.35 -27.54
C LYS A 557 -1.20 -1.77 -26.98
N THR A 558 -0.12 -2.24 -26.38
CA THR A 558 -0.02 -3.56 -25.76
C THR A 558 -0.03 -3.47 -24.24
N VAL A 559 -0.47 -4.55 -23.59
CA VAL A 559 -0.49 -4.66 -22.13
C VAL A 559 0.44 -5.79 -21.72
N SER A 560 1.22 -5.55 -20.67
CA SER A 560 2.08 -6.56 -20.07
C SER A 560 2.02 -6.49 -18.55
N MET A 561 2.43 -7.59 -17.91
CA MET A 561 2.62 -7.62 -16.47
C MET A 561 4.01 -7.12 -16.15
N PHE A 562 4.10 -6.20 -15.18
CA PHE A 562 5.39 -5.82 -14.65
C PHE A 562 5.90 -6.96 -13.75
N PRO A 563 7.02 -7.62 -14.09
CA PRO A 563 7.56 -8.67 -13.24
C PRO A 563 8.09 -8.04 -11.94
N ILE A 564 7.90 -8.70 -10.82
CA ILE A 564 8.59 -8.35 -9.57
C ILE A 564 9.31 -9.60 -9.10
N SER A 565 10.63 -9.54 -9.07
CA SER A 565 11.47 -10.62 -8.58
C SER A 565 12.13 -10.19 -7.28
N VAL A 566 11.80 -10.90 -6.21
CA VAL A 566 12.55 -10.85 -4.96
C VAL A 566 13.74 -11.79 -5.15
N VAL A 567 14.95 -11.25 -5.23
CA VAL A 567 16.14 -12.10 -5.09
C VAL A 567 16.20 -12.46 -3.62
N GLU A 568 15.82 -13.69 -3.27
CA GLU A 568 16.01 -14.21 -1.92
C GLU A 568 17.51 -14.25 -1.62
N VAL A 569 17.97 -13.25 -0.87
CA VAL A 569 19.17 -13.40 -0.07
C VAL A 569 18.74 -14.25 1.11
N ASP A 570 19.16 -15.51 1.14
CA ASP A 570 18.91 -16.45 2.24
C ASP A 570 19.26 -15.78 3.58
N THR A 571 18.23 -15.45 4.37
CA THR A 571 18.30 -14.55 5.53
C THR A 571 18.70 -15.26 6.82
N SER A 572 19.29 -16.44 6.73
CA SER A 572 19.83 -17.16 7.88
C SER A 572 21.12 -16.56 8.47
N GLN A 573 21.61 -15.41 8.01
CA GLN A 573 22.68 -14.64 8.67
C GLN A 573 22.47 -13.12 8.63
N ARG A 574 21.60 -12.58 9.49
CA ARG A 574 21.71 -11.17 9.92
C ARG A 574 22.83 -11.04 10.96
N VAL A 575 24.00 -10.58 10.53
CA VAL A 575 24.94 -9.87 11.40
C VAL A 575 25.23 -8.52 10.76
N THR A 576 24.86 -7.47 11.50
CA THR A 576 25.24 -6.05 11.39
C THR A 576 26.27 -5.71 10.29
N ALA A 577 25.84 -5.03 9.24
CA ALA A 577 26.73 -4.31 8.34
C ALA A 577 26.82 -2.84 8.79
N SER A 578 27.79 -2.56 9.66
CA SER A 578 28.42 -1.25 9.67
C SER A 578 29.22 -1.08 8.38
N ALA A 579 29.39 0.17 7.96
CA ALA A 579 30.24 0.68 6.88
C ALA A 579 31.17 -0.34 6.19
N ALA A 580 30.97 -0.51 4.87
CA ALA A 580 31.86 -1.12 3.88
C ALA A 580 33.17 -1.71 4.44
N ALA A 581 33.10 -2.96 4.90
CA ALA A 581 34.30 -3.74 5.21
C ALA A 581 34.61 -4.64 4.02
N VAL A 582 35.75 -4.36 3.37
CA VAL A 582 36.46 -5.31 2.50
C VAL A 582 36.43 -6.70 3.16
N VAL A 583 35.81 -7.69 2.50
CA VAL A 583 35.79 -9.06 2.99
C VAL A 583 37.24 -9.51 3.19
N LYS A 584 37.68 -9.64 4.44
CA LYS A 584 39.01 -10.17 4.77
C LYS A 584 39.01 -11.67 4.46
N VAL A 585 39.32 -12.00 3.21
CA VAL A 585 39.67 -13.35 2.80
C VAL A 585 40.82 -13.83 3.70
N PRO A 586 40.76 -15.04 4.28
CA PRO A 586 41.85 -15.57 5.10
C PRO A 586 43.17 -15.53 4.34
N LYS A 587 44.25 -15.07 4.97
CA LYS A 587 45.56 -15.10 4.33
C LYS A 587 45.90 -16.53 3.96
N LEU A 588 46.33 -16.74 2.71
CA LEU A 588 46.81 -18.04 2.24
C LEU A 588 47.89 -18.55 3.22
N PRO A 589 47.79 -19.79 3.73
CA PRO A 589 48.83 -20.37 4.56
C PRO A 589 50.19 -20.30 3.83
N LYS A 590 51.29 -20.06 4.56
CA LYS A 590 52.64 -20.04 3.94
C LYS A 590 53.01 -21.35 3.22
N SER A 591 52.35 -22.45 3.57
CA SER A 591 52.50 -23.77 2.97
C SER A 591 51.63 -24.00 1.73
N ALA A 592 50.73 -23.09 1.37
CA ALA A 592 49.85 -23.23 0.23
C ALA A 592 50.61 -22.93 -1.08
N PRO A 593 50.59 -23.83 -2.08
CA PRO A 593 51.25 -23.59 -3.36
C PRO A 593 50.59 -22.43 -4.12
N VAL A 594 51.42 -21.56 -4.70
CA VAL A 594 51.01 -20.52 -5.64
C VAL A 594 51.49 -20.93 -7.03
N LEU A 595 50.56 -21.24 -7.93
CA LEU A 595 50.81 -21.78 -9.26
C LEU A 595 50.65 -20.67 -10.30
N GLY A 596 51.72 -20.35 -11.02
CA GLY A 596 51.69 -19.42 -12.14
C GLY A 596 51.22 -20.11 -13.42
N MET A 597 50.22 -19.55 -14.08
CA MET A 597 49.68 -20.05 -15.34
C MET A 597 50.30 -19.32 -16.54
N ALA A 598 50.25 -19.93 -17.72
CA ALA A 598 50.67 -19.28 -18.96
C ALA A 598 49.73 -18.11 -19.31
N THR A 599 50.26 -17.03 -19.86
CA THR A 599 49.48 -15.85 -20.25
C THR A 599 48.38 -16.21 -21.24
N LEU A 600 47.13 -15.85 -20.91
CA LEU A 600 45.96 -16.15 -21.72
C LEU A 600 45.62 -14.95 -22.63
N PRO A 601 45.67 -15.08 -23.97
CA PRO A 601 45.25 -14.02 -24.87
C PRO A 601 43.72 -13.92 -24.88
N VAL A 602 43.21 -12.71 -24.62
CA VAL A 602 41.76 -12.41 -24.59
C VAL A 602 41.51 -11.09 -25.31
N SER A 603 40.29 -10.89 -25.81
CA SER A 603 39.86 -9.66 -26.48
C SER A 603 38.84 -8.91 -25.62
N ALA A 604 38.76 -7.59 -25.78
CA ALA A 604 37.71 -6.79 -25.14
C ALA A 604 36.31 -7.30 -25.52
N GLY A 605 35.42 -7.45 -24.54
CA GLY A 605 34.06 -8.00 -24.73
C GLY A 605 33.95 -9.53 -24.61
N GLN A 606 35.07 -10.27 -24.49
CA GLN A 606 35.03 -11.72 -24.28
C GLN A 606 34.78 -12.11 -22.83
N VAL A 607 34.23 -13.30 -22.62
CA VAL A 607 34.07 -13.90 -21.29
C VAL A 607 35.15 -14.94 -21.07
N VAL A 608 35.94 -14.80 -20.01
CA VAL A 608 36.88 -15.82 -19.55
C VAL A 608 36.13 -16.77 -18.63
N ASN A 609 36.03 -18.04 -19.03
CA ASN A 609 35.44 -19.09 -18.21
C ASN A 609 36.54 -19.96 -17.58
N ILE A 610 36.65 -19.91 -16.27
CA ILE A 610 37.71 -20.57 -15.51
C ILE A 610 37.13 -21.82 -14.87
N HIS A 611 37.62 -22.98 -15.29
CA HIS A 611 37.21 -24.27 -14.77
C HIS A 611 38.21 -24.74 -13.71
N LEU A 612 37.79 -24.68 -12.45
CA LEU A 612 38.61 -25.06 -11.30
C LEU A 612 38.31 -26.52 -10.89
N SER A 613 39.31 -27.39 -11.03
CA SER A 613 39.25 -28.81 -10.67
C SER A 613 40.21 -29.11 -9.52
N LEU A 614 39.68 -29.45 -8.34
CA LEU A 614 40.50 -29.76 -7.17
C LEU A 614 40.27 -31.20 -6.73
N THR A 615 41.34 -31.95 -6.50
CA THR A 615 41.26 -33.34 -6.03
C THR A 615 41.77 -33.45 -4.60
N LEU A 616 40.97 -34.09 -3.74
CA LEU A 616 41.31 -34.33 -2.35
C LEU A 616 42.26 -35.53 -2.20
N PRO A 617 43.08 -35.59 -1.12
CA PRO A 617 43.86 -36.77 -0.80
C PRO A 617 42.98 -37.99 -0.53
N ASP A 618 43.49 -39.17 -0.84
CA ASP A 618 42.78 -40.45 -0.66
C ASP A 618 42.27 -40.61 0.79
N GLY A 619 41.01 -41.04 0.92
CA GLY A 619 40.37 -41.26 2.21
C GLY A 619 39.84 -40.00 2.90
N THR A 620 39.88 -38.82 2.28
CA THR A 620 39.29 -37.58 2.82
C THR A 620 38.01 -37.15 2.10
N LYS A 621 37.13 -36.45 2.82
CA LYS A 621 35.90 -35.86 2.28
C LYS A 621 35.72 -34.41 2.75
N LEU A 622 35.03 -33.61 1.95
CA LEU A 622 34.65 -32.25 2.37
C LEU A 622 33.80 -32.32 3.64
N THR A 623 34.09 -31.42 4.59
CA THR A 623 33.29 -31.30 5.81
C THR A 623 32.16 -30.32 5.62
N LYS A 624 30.99 -30.65 6.19
CA LYS A 624 29.84 -29.73 6.23
C LYS A 624 29.99 -28.69 7.34
N ASP A 625 30.81 -28.97 8.35
CA ASP A 625 30.98 -28.13 9.54
C ASP A 625 31.89 -26.92 9.30
N ALA A 626 32.70 -26.95 8.22
CA ALA A 626 33.52 -25.84 7.77
C ALA A 626 33.46 -25.74 6.23
N PRO A 627 32.73 -24.76 5.66
CA PRO A 627 32.54 -24.69 4.22
C PRO A 627 33.84 -24.33 3.49
N SER A 628 34.15 -25.12 2.46
CA SER A 628 35.23 -24.82 1.51
C SER A 628 34.78 -23.72 0.56
N PHE A 629 35.70 -22.87 0.10
CA PHE A 629 35.37 -21.72 -0.75
C PHE A 629 36.56 -21.32 -1.63
N TRP A 630 36.27 -20.54 -2.68
CA TRP A 630 37.25 -19.88 -3.53
C TRP A 630 37.08 -18.37 -3.49
N SER A 631 38.14 -17.65 -3.86
CA SER A 631 38.16 -16.21 -4.05
C SER A 631 38.88 -15.84 -5.34
N LEU A 632 38.29 -14.96 -6.12
CA LEU A 632 38.88 -14.31 -7.28
C LEU A 632 39.31 -12.88 -6.89
N SER A 633 40.57 -12.56 -7.17
CA SER A 633 41.16 -11.25 -6.91
C SER A 633 41.94 -10.78 -8.13
N ALA A 634 42.04 -9.47 -8.31
CA ALA A 634 42.75 -8.84 -9.42
C ALA A 634 43.48 -7.62 -8.87
N GLU A 635 44.57 -7.86 -8.13
CA GLU A 635 45.29 -6.80 -7.41
C GLU A 635 45.82 -5.75 -8.40
N GLY A 636 45.43 -4.49 -8.21
CA GLY A 636 45.74 -3.38 -9.13
C GLY A 636 44.95 -3.38 -10.44
N ASN A 637 44.01 -4.31 -10.62
CA ASN A 637 43.13 -4.41 -11.79
C ASN A 637 41.68 -4.73 -11.37
N GLU A 638 41.20 -4.12 -10.28
CA GLU A 638 39.93 -4.42 -9.63
C GLU A 638 38.71 -4.17 -10.54
N TRP A 639 38.89 -3.36 -11.58
CA TRP A 639 37.89 -3.11 -12.63
C TRP A 639 37.45 -4.40 -13.36
N LEU A 640 38.26 -5.47 -13.35
CA LEU A 640 37.88 -6.78 -13.90
C LEU A 640 36.83 -7.52 -13.07
N LEU A 641 36.67 -7.14 -11.81
CA LEU A 641 35.80 -7.85 -10.85
C LEU A 641 34.43 -7.17 -10.67
N GLN A 642 34.23 -5.99 -11.29
CA GLN A 642 32.98 -5.26 -11.18
C GLN A 642 31.82 -6.07 -11.79
N GLY A 643 30.75 -6.25 -11.00
CA GLY A 643 29.56 -7.01 -11.43
C GLY A 643 29.71 -8.53 -11.46
N HIS A 644 30.81 -9.09 -10.92
CA HIS A 644 31.06 -10.54 -10.90
C HIS A 644 31.25 -11.08 -9.47
N ALA A 645 30.98 -12.36 -9.27
CA ALA A 645 31.23 -13.03 -8.01
C ALA A 645 32.75 -13.14 -7.75
N VAL A 646 33.22 -12.46 -6.71
CA VAL A 646 34.63 -12.48 -6.28
C VAL A 646 34.93 -13.61 -5.29
N THR A 647 33.91 -14.30 -4.79
CA THR A 647 34.04 -15.47 -3.93
C THR A 647 32.90 -16.45 -4.20
N GLY A 648 33.10 -17.73 -3.89
CA GLY A 648 32.05 -18.74 -4.00
C GLY A 648 32.36 -19.99 -3.18
N SER A 649 31.35 -20.80 -2.87
CA SER A 649 31.52 -22.03 -2.09
C SER A 649 31.94 -23.22 -2.95
N ILE A 650 32.63 -24.17 -2.33
CA ILE A 650 33.03 -25.45 -2.92
C ILE A 650 32.28 -26.53 -2.13
N ALA A 651 31.08 -26.86 -2.59
CA ALA A 651 30.24 -27.88 -1.97
C ALA A 651 30.47 -29.28 -2.58
N ASP A 652 30.89 -29.32 -3.85
CA ASP A 652 31.16 -30.54 -4.59
C ASP A 652 32.42 -30.38 -5.45
N LEU A 653 33.22 -31.44 -5.51
CA LEU A 653 34.44 -31.56 -6.31
C LEU A 653 34.34 -32.66 -7.37
N SER A 654 33.16 -33.29 -7.53
CA SER A 654 32.91 -34.32 -8.55
C SER A 654 32.97 -33.77 -9.98
N GLN A 655 32.77 -32.46 -10.15
CA GLN A 655 32.84 -31.73 -11.41
C GLN A 655 33.67 -30.45 -11.25
N PRO A 656 34.33 -29.95 -12.31
CA PRO A 656 35.04 -28.68 -12.26
C PRO A 656 34.09 -27.50 -12.01
N LEU A 657 34.45 -26.61 -11.08
CA LEU A 657 33.67 -25.38 -10.83
C LEU A 657 33.90 -24.38 -11.96
N SER A 658 32.82 -23.78 -12.47
CA SER A 658 32.88 -22.75 -13.52
C SER A 658 32.84 -21.36 -12.90
N ILE A 659 33.88 -20.56 -13.11
CA ILE A 659 33.99 -19.18 -12.62
C ILE A 659 34.15 -18.27 -13.84
N THR A 660 33.19 -17.37 -14.08
CA THR A 660 33.20 -16.50 -15.27
C THR A 660 33.59 -15.07 -14.93
N CYS A 661 34.44 -14.47 -15.76
CA CYS A 661 34.83 -13.06 -15.68
C CYS A 661 34.75 -12.45 -17.08
N ALA A 662 33.90 -11.43 -17.27
CA ALA A 662 33.80 -10.72 -18.54
C ALA A 662 34.85 -9.62 -18.66
N ILE A 663 35.56 -9.58 -19.79
CA ILE A 663 36.49 -8.51 -20.11
C ILE A 663 35.68 -7.31 -20.62
N PRO A 664 35.67 -6.16 -19.91
CA PRO A 664 34.89 -5.01 -20.31
C PRO A 664 35.31 -4.46 -21.68
N PRO A 665 34.41 -3.75 -22.40
CA PRO A 665 34.68 -3.23 -23.74
C PRO A 665 35.84 -2.21 -23.80
N ARG A 666 36.23 -1.63 -22.66
CA ARG A 666 37.34 -0.69 -22.51
C ARG A 666 38.24 -1.13 -21.36
N PRO A 667 39.20 -2.07 -21.58
CA PRO A 667 40.14 -2.48 -20.54
C PRO A 667 41.06 -1.30 -20.16
N GLN A 668 41.37 -1.16 -18.88
CA GLN A 668 42.22 -0.06 -18.39
C GLN A 668 43.71 -0.35 -18.55
N THR A 669 44.08 -1.64 -18.61
CA THR A 669 45.46 -2.11 -18.78
C THR A 669 45.49 -3.28 -19.78
N PRO A 670 46.56 -3.43 -20.59
CA PRO A 670 46.68 -4.51 -21.57
C PRO A 670 47.06 -5.86 -20.94
N ASP A 671 47.72 -5.86 -19.78
CA ASP A 671 48.24 -7.08 -19.15
C ASP A 671 47.75 -7.25 -17.69
N PRO A 672 46.45 -7.37 -17.43
CA PRO A 672 45.95 -7.57 -16.08
C PRO A 672 46.18 -9.01 -15.62
N THR A 673 46.24 -9.21 -14.30
CA THR A 673 46.43 -10.54 -13.70
C THR A 673 45.23 -10.90 -12.83
N LEU A 674 44.67 -12.09 -13.05
CA LEU A 674 43.62 -12.67 -12.21
C LEU A 674 44.23 -13.73 -11.29
N THR A 675 43.93 -13.64 -10.00
CA THR A 675 44.39 -14.61 -8.99
C THR A 675 43.19 -15.31 -8.38
N ILE A 676 43.14 -16.64 -8.52
CA ILE A 676 42.10 -17.49 -7.92
C ILE A 676 42.72 -18.30 -6.79
N SER A 677 42.21 -18.11 -5.59
CA SER A 677 42.62 -18.88 -4.42
C SER A 677 41.47 -19.75 -3.95
N ALA A 678 41.76 -20.98 -3.53
CA ALA A 678 40.79 -21.92 -3.00
C ALA A 678 41.24 -22.45 -1.64
N TRP A 679 40.31 -22.52 -0.69
CA TRP A 679 40.48 -23.12 0.64
C TRP A 679 39.53 -24.29 0.76
N VAL A 680 40.08 -25.46 1.03
CA VAL A 680 39.38 -26.72 1.11
C VAL A 680 39.56 -27.31 2.49
N TYR A 681 38.45 -27.44 3.22
CA TYR A 681 38.36 -28.08 4.52
C TYR A 681 37.87 -29.51 4.32
N CYS A 682 38.70 -30.49 4.65
CA CYS A 682 38.37 -31.90 4.52
C CYS A 682 38.67 -32.66 5.82
N CYS A 683 37.91 -33.71 6.10
CA CYS A 683 38.15 -34.61 7.22
C CYS A 683 38.44 -36.02 6.72
N LEU A 684 39.23 -36.77 7.48
CA LEU A 684 39.43 -38.19 7.23
C LEU A 684 38.09 -38.92 7.35
N SER A 685 37.85 -39.84 6.41
CA SER A 685 36.62 -40.63 6.38
C SER A 685 36.49 -41.56 7.59
N GLU A 686 37.63 -41.93 8.21
CA GLU A 686 37.73 -42.66 9.47
C GLU A 686 38.51 -41.82 10.50
N GLY A 687 37.97 -41.67 11.71
CA GLY A 687 38.69 -41.03 12.83
C GLY A 687 38.44 -39.53 13.06
N GLY A 688 37.62 -38.87 12.26
CA GLY A 688 37.05 -37.53 12.55
C GLY A 688 38.04 -36.36 12.59
N ALA A 689 39.33 -36.56 12.30
CA ALA A 689 40.30 -35.48 12.23
C ALA A 689 40.10 -34.65 10.95
N CYS A 690 40.01 -33.32 11.12
CA CYS A 690 39.77 -32.36 10.04
C CYS A 690 41.01 -31.50 9.78
N MET A 691 41.25 -31.18 8.51
CA MET A 691 42.38 -30.39 8.05
C MET A 691 41.96 -29.37 7.00
N MET A 692 42.71 -28.28 6.89
CA MET A 692 42.53 -27.25 5.87
C MET A 692 43.68 -27.27 4.88
N LYS A 693 43.35 -27.24 3.60
CA LYS A 693 44.25 -27.13 2.46
C LYS A 693 43.92 -25.86 1.69
N ALA A 694 44.91 -25.26 1.04
CA ALA A 694 44.68 -24.11 0.18
C ALA A 694 45.65 -24.11 -1.00
N VAL A 695 45.24 -23.52 -2.12
CA VAL A 695 46.04 -23.32 -3.33
C VAL A 695 45.68 -21.97 -3.95
N SER A 696 46.62 -21.33 -4.60
CA SER A 696 46.38 -20.11 -5.38
C SER A 696 46.91 -20.27 -6.80
N PHE A 697 46.16 -19.77 -7.78
CA PHE A 697 46.51 -19.76 -9.19
C PHE A 697 46.60 -18.32 -9.64
N VAL A 698 47.70 -17.96 -10.28
CA VAL A 698 47.92 -16.63 -10.87
C VAL A 698 47.84 -16.78 -12.37
N GLN A 699 46.81 -16.18 -12.97
CA GLN A 699 46.51 -16.23 -14.40
C GLN A 699 46.75 -14.84 -15.02
N PRO A 700 47.91 -14.61 -15.65
CA PRO A 700 48.13 -13.41 -16.45
C PRO A 700 47.24 -13.43 -17.68
N LEU A 701 46.66 -12.28 -18.03
CA LEU A 701 45.90 -12.08 -19.26
C LEU A 701 46.66 -11.12 -20.18
N HIS A 702 46.52 -11.31 -21.49
CA HIS A 702 46.94 -10.31 -22.48
C HIS A 702 45.70 -9.89 -23.27
N VAL A 703 45.24 -8.65 -23.06
CA VAL A 703 44.02 -8.10 -23.63
C VAL A 703 44.33 -7.33 -24.91
N ASP A 704 43.93 -7.88 -26.05
CA ASP A 704 44.00 -7.15 -27.32
C ASP A 704 42.81 -6.19 -27.46
N SER A 705 43.06 -5.05 -28.09
CA SER A 705 42.10 -3.95 -28.32
C SER A 705 41.00 -4.26 -29.34
N THR A 706 41.06 -5.43 -29.99
CA THR A 706 40.04 -5.87 -30.94
C THR A 706 38.81 -6.39 -30.20
N CYS A 707 37.62 -5.81 -30.46
CA CYS A 707 36.38 -6.22 -29.82
C CYS A 707 35.85 -7.51 -30.49
N LYS A 708 35.71 -8.60 -29.72
CA LYS A 708 35.21 -9.89 -30.21
C LYS A 708 34.25 -10.49 -29.18
N GLU A 709 33.10 -10.98 -29.63
CA GLU A 709 32.18 -11.75 -28.79
C GLU A 709 32.59 -13.23 -28.79
N GLY A 710 32.64 -13.83 -27.60
CA GLY A 710 32.99 -15.24 -27.44
C GLY A 710 33.47 -15.59 -26.03
N THR A 711 33.63 -16.89 -25.78
CA THR A 711 34.10 -17.41 -24.49
C THR A 711 35.48 -18.06 -24.65
N VAL A 712 36.41 -17.70 -23.77
CA VAL A 712 37.74 -18.33 -23.69
C VAL A 712 37.80 -19.13 -22.40
N ALA A 713 38.03 -20.44 -22.50
CA ALA A 713 38.08 -21.32 -21.34
C ALA A 713 39.52 -21.55 -20.87
N VAL A 714 39.74 -21.57 -19.55
CA VAL A 714 41.01 -21.97 -18.93
C VAL A 714 40.77 -22.99 -17.83
N MET A 715 41.56 -24.05 -17.82
CA MET A 715 41.48 -25.14 -16.84
C MET A 715 42.53 -24.94 -15.75
N LEU A 716 42.11 -24.84 -14.50
CA LEU A 716 42.97 -24.80 -13.32
C LEU A 716 42.79 -26.09 -12.54
N ALA A 717 43.85 -26.89 -12.42
CA ALA A 717 43.78 -28.18 -11.73
C ALA A 717 44.85 -28.30 -10.63
N HIS A 718 44.47 -28.82 -9.46
CA HIS A 718 45.41 -29.12 -8.39
C HIS A 718 44.98 -30.34 -7.56
N ILE A 719 45.96 -31.13 -7.13
CA ILE A 719 45.80 -32.31 -6.28
C ILE A 719 46.54 -32.03 -4.96
N PHE A 720 45.82 -32.11 -3.83
CA PHE A 720 46.25 -31.62 -2.51
C PHE A 720 47.11 -32.58 -1.66
#